data_AF-A0A1Z8JKM3-F1
#
_entry.id   AF-A0A1Z8JKM3-F1
#
_cell.length_a   1.000
_cell.length_b   1.000
_cell.length_c   1.000
_cell.angle_alpha   90.00
_cell.angle_beta   90.00
_cell.angle_gamma   90.00
#
_symmetry.space_group_name_H-M   'P 1'
#
loop_
_entity.id
_entity.type
_entity.pdbx_description
1 polymer ?
#
loop_
_entity_poly.entity_id
_entity_poly.type
_entity_poly.pdbx_seq_one_letter_code
_entity_poly.pdbx_strand_id
1 'polypeptide(L)'
;MTGEQTPLINSNDEYYIETEYGSILPQFVRKSKPIKYMLLVLVTGFVLLLVYVMVVVLPSVVPDAVSIPDFSMVKNESNPILSEHLDKLRKWDPNFDNKIAKKRMILIGDVHGSLHELKRFLSHVNYDGGKEDYVLLLGDFVNKGPDSIGVINYIMENNIDCVLGNHDLAMLKRYIQLHNVQAPVFKNKNGYEDSHLSLREHFKFDDLMKIAKKLTPEHMRFLSSLSAIKTLGPVPRFNNKKQSRHAEFPAQGYAVHAGLMWDRDIDNQEIEDVTTMRDLLPPFWNVSTEDTKTKIGGVKSVPWTKVWNEVQHECYSEELEKVNDSTLTIGSKVFYGHAAGRGVTLKDFSTGLDSGCVYGKQLTGTIIWAQMSSHREPKIGNISESSFRLIQYEVDTAHNARIIELLKHAQSIVPEIPISEYFSSKTYPAGDEIKMQLRRTSIVQPLVLLSTYLNYEIIKAKHGWDVLRSDYLLGHSLGELSALVLQDGVSLEGGLRGAYLRGKLMENAFDDGKKWSMVALLFRSRDFESICKVCGHDIGLNIANINGYEQIVVSGEREELVEKLATLDKIQKELVSLKQWKSRIRKVWLQTEIAAHHPKLDCIKEELREIIKVNDPELKVPIVCNLNGLVVEKNTQRVIDNFIEVTSKPVQFTKCMETIAGASKGKHSLLNVSDVTYGLTNKFSESRDDCVSYNLLNEIETAL
;
A
#
# COMPACT_ATOMS: atom_id res chain seq x y z
N MET A 1 -1.89 -79.25 -3.29
CA MET A 1 -2.38 -77.86 -3.43
C MET A 1 -2.96 -77.41 -2.10
N THR A 2 -2.80 -76.11 -1.77
CA THR A 2 -3.45 -75.29 -0.70
C THR A 2 -3.16 -75.57 0.78
N GLY A 3 -3.04 -74.49 1.59
CA GLY A 3 -3.51 -74.45 2.99
C GLY A 3 -2.56 -73.89 4.08
N GLU A 4 -2.90 -72.69 4.57
CA GLU A 4 -2.92 -72.18 5.97
C GLU A 4 -1.93 -72.60 7.10
N GLN A 5 -1.58 -71.57 7.89
CA GLN A 5 -1.32 -71.48 9.35
C GLN A 5 0.07 -71.85 9.96
N THR A 6 0.41 -71.01 10.96
CA THR A 6 1.54 -70.88 11.90
C THR A 6 2.34 -72.13 12.30
N PRO A 7 3.62 -71.93 12.71
CA PRO A 7 3.96 -72.23 14.10
C PRO A 7 4.95 -71.24 14.77
N LEU A 8 4.63 -70.88 16.01
CA LEU A 8 5.58 -70.50 17.07
C LEU A 8 6.15 -71.78 17.70
N ILE A 9 7.43 -71.83 18.06
CA ILE A 9 7.98 -72.55 19.24
C ILE A 9 9.44 -72.12 19.47
N ASN A 10 9.61 -71.34 20.53
CA ASN A 10 10.46 -71.56 21.71
C ASN A 10 11.88 -72.16 21.61
N SER A 11 12.81 -71.33 22.12
CA SER A 11 13.70 -71.53 23.27
C SER A 11 14.92 -72.47 23.18
N ASN A 12 16.07 -71.84 23.51
CA ASN A 12 17.23 -72.35 24.25
C ASN A 12 18.19 -73.29 23.51
N ASP A 13 19.40 -72.80 23.21
CA ASP A 13 20.56 -73.05 24.09
C ASP A 13 21.81 -72.27 23.66
N GLU A 14 22.46 -71.68 24.65
CA GLU A 14 23.62 -70.80 24.58
C GLU A 14 24.92 -71.57 24.26
N TYR A 15 25.65 -71.12 23.24
CA TYR A 15 27.09 -71.39 23.11
C TYR A 15 27.86 -70.15 23.56
N TYR A 16 28.49 -70.22 24.74
CA TYR A 16 29.54 -69.27 25.13
C TYR A 16 30.82 -69.61 24.35
N ILE A 17 31.19 -68.74 23.42
CA ILE A 17 32.53 -68.72 22.82
C ILE A 17 33.31 -67.60 23.53
N GLU A 18 34.33 -67.98 24.31
CA GLU A 18 35.38 -67.05 24.75
C GLU A 18 36.11 -66.51 23.52
N THR A 19 35.86 -65.26 23.15
CA THR A 19 36.71 -64.51 22.22
C THR A 19 37.64 -63.59 22.99
N GLU A 20 38.94 -63.92 22.94
CA GLU A 20 40.06 -63.05 23.29
C GLU A 20 39.97 -61.70 22.56
N TYR A 21 39.56 -60.65 23.26
CA TYR A 21 39.97 -59.30 22.91
C TYR A 21 41.34 -59.04 23.55
N GLY A 22 42.36 -58.96 22.68
CA GLY A 22 43.73 -58.60 23.05
C GLY A 22 43.77 -57.31 23.87
N SER A 23 44.24 -57.44 25.11
CA SER A 23 44.35 -56.29 26.02
C SER A 23 45.35 -55.27 25.47
N ILE A 24 44.92 -54.02 25.40
CA ILE A 24 45.65 -52.84 24.88
C ILE A 24 46.93 -52.50 25.69
N LEU A 25 47.30 -53.31 26.69
CA LEU A 25 48.38 -53.04 27.65
C LEU A 25 49.68 -53.80 27.30
N PRO A 26 50.84 -53.12 27.18
CA PRO A 26 52.14 -53.74 26.91
C PRO A 26 52.55 -54.82 27.94
N GLN A 27 53.32 -55.84 27.51
CA GLN A 27 53.72 -56.98 28.36
C GLN A 27 54.45 -56.59 29.67
N PHE A 28 55.22 -55.50 29.70
CA PHE A 28 55.94 -55.05 30.91
C PHE A 28 54.98 -54.58 32.02
N VAL A 29 53.79 -54.10 31.66
CA VAL A 29 52.73 -53.69 32.59
C VAL A 29 52.01 -54.90 33.19
N ARG A 30 51.94 -56.02 32.45
CA ARG A 30 51.26 -57.25 32.91
C ARG A 30 51.99 -57.99 34.05
N LYS A 31 53.31 -57.88 34.16
CA LYS A 31 54.11 -58.66 35.14
C LYS A 31 54.43 -57.92 36.45
N SER A 32 54.33 -56.59 36.47
CA SER A 32 54.67 -55.79 37.65
C SER A 32 53.42 -55.39 38.44
N LYS A 33 53.22 -56.00 39.62
CA LYS A 33 52.15 -55.61 40.56
C LYS A 33 52.12 -54.09 40.85
N PRO A 34 53.25 -53.42 41.17
CA PRO A 34 53.20 -51.98 41.47
C PRO A 34 52.78 -51.13 40.28
N ILE A 35 53.16 -51.51 39.05
CA ILE A 35 52.75 -50.77 37.83
C ILE A 35 51.24 -50.93 37.58
N LYS A 36 50.66 -52.12 37.82
CA LYS A 36 49.20 -52.31 37.74
C LYS A 36 48.44 -51.47 38.75
N TYR A 37 48.91 -51.42 40.00
CA TYR A 37 48.29 -50.58 41.03
C TYR A 37 48.40 -49.09 40.68
N MET A 38 49.55 -48.65 40.17
CA MET A 38 49.73 -47.27 39.73
C MET A 38 48.79 -46.90 38.58
N LEU A 39 48.63 -47.77 37.57
CA LEU A 39 47.70 -47.59 36.46
C LEU A 39 46.23 -47.61 36.93
N LEU A 40 45.87 -48.51 37.84
CA LEU A 40 44.54 -48.56 38.42
C LEU A 40 44.23 -47.26 39.17
N VAL A 41 45.17 -46.75 39.98
CA VAL A 41 45.02 -45.47 40.71
C VAL A 41 44.90 -44.30 39.74
N LEU A 42 45.70 -44.27 38.67
CA LEU A 42 45.63 -43.22 37.65
C LEU A 42 44.30 -43.25 36.87
N VAL A 43 43.85 -44.42 36.44
CA VAL A 43 42.57 -44.58 35.74
C VAL A 43 41.41 -44.25 36.67
N THR A 44 41.44 -44.74 37.91
CA THR A 44 40.41 -44.43 38.91
C THR A 44 40.40 -42.94 39.23
N GLY A 45 41.56 -42.33 39.40
CA GLY A 45 41.71 -40.88 39.61
C GLY A 45 41.21 -40.07 38.42
N PHE A 46 41.49 -40.51 37.19
CA PHE A 46 40.98 -39.88 35.97
C PHE A 46 39.46 -40.02 35.86
N VAL A 47 38.90 -41.20 36.14
CA VAL A 47 37.45 -41.43 36.15
C VAL A 47 36.78 -40.59 37.24
N LEU A 48 37.34 -40.55 38.45
CA LEU A 48 36.83 -39.72 39.54
C LEU A 48 36.91 -38.23 39.21
N LEU A 49 37.99 -37.78 38.55
CA LEU A 49 38.10 -36.42 38.05
C LEU A 49 37.04 -36.15 36.98
N LEU A 50 36.79 -37.09 36.07
CA LEU A 50 35.77 -36.97 35.02
C LEU A 50 34.37 -36.89 35.64
N VAL A 51 34.07 -37.74 36.63
CA VAL A 51 32.83 -37.70 37.40
C VAL A 51 32.70 -36.40 38.19
N TYR A 52 33.77 -35.94 38.85
CA TYR A 52 33.79 -34.65 39.54
C TYR A 52 33.53 -33.49 38.58
N VAL A 53 34.15 -33.51 37.39
CA VAL A 53 33.88 -32.52 36.35
C VAL A 53 32.43 -32.61 35.87
N MET A 54 31.85 -33.81 35.72
CA MET A 54 30.45 -33.97 35.31
C MET A 54 29.42 -33.58 36.38
N VAL A 55 29.72 -33.79 37.67
CA VAL A 55 28.77 -33.60 38.78
C VAL A 55 28.94 -32.25 39.47
N VAL A 56 30.14 -31.67 39.44
CA VAL A 56 30.46 -30.43 40.18
C VAL A 56 30.75 -29.28 39.23
N VAL A 57 31.61 -29.48 38.22
CA VAL A 57 32.04 -28.41 37.31
C VAL A 57 31.01 -28.13 36.21
N LEU A 58 30.42 -29.15 35.61
CA LEU A 58 29.44 -28.99 34.54
C LEU A 58 28.15 -28.31 35.01
N PRO A 59 27.56 -28.67 36.17
CA PRO A 59 26.39 -27.95 36.68
C PRO A 59 26.66 -26.49 37.05
N SER A 60 27.91 -26.12 37.37
CA SER A 60 28.31 -24.73 37.63
C SER A 60 28.58 -23.91 36.37
N VAL A 61 28.58 -24.53 35.18
CA VAL A 61 28.63 -23.87 33.86
C VAL A 61 27.25 -23.81 33.20
N VAL A 62 26.30 -24.63 33.65
CA VAL A 62 24.92 -24.58 33.19
C VAL A 62 24.21 -23.41 33.90
N PRO A 63 23.63 -22.46 33.15
CA PRO A 63 22.96 -21.32 33.76
C PRO A 63 21.80 -21.77 34.65
N ASP A 64 21.61 -21.07 35.77
CA ASP A 64 20.50 -21.35 36.69
C ASP A 64 19.16 -21.33 35.95
N ALA A 65 18.32 -22.32 36.25
CA ALA A 65 17.00 -22.45 35.66
C ALA A 65 16.12 -21.27 36.09
N VAL A 66 15.59 -20.53 35.12
CA VAL A 66 14.63 -19.45 35.39
C VAL A 66 13.22 -19.97 35.14
N SER A 67 12.30 -19.70 36.07
CA SER A 67 10.88 -19.95 35.84
C SER A 67 10.40 -19.09 34.66
N ILE A 68 9.83 -19.72 33.66
CA ILE A 68 9.33 -19.04 32.46
C ILE A 68 7.91 -18.51 32.80
N PRO A 69 7.66 -17.20 32.74
CA PRO A 69 6.32 -16.66 32.93
C PRO A 69 5.39 -17.05 31.77
N ASP A 70 4.09 -16.94 31.99
CA ASP A 70 3.09 -17.17 30.95
C ASP A 70 3.24 -16.13 29.82
N PHE A 71 3.08 -16.59 28.59
CA PHE A 71 3.09 -15.73 27.42
C PHE A 71 1.68 -15.24 27.14
N SER A 72 1.50 -13.95 26.89
CA SER A 72 0.22 -13.44 26.40
C SER A 72 0.16 -13.54 24.86
N MET A 73 -0.94 -14.09 24.34
CA MET A 73 -1.26 -14.07 22.91
C MET A 73 -1.78 -12.70 22.45
N VAL A 74 -2.06 -11.77 23.39
CA VAL A 74 -2.74 -10.52 23.07
C VAL A 74 -1.98 -9.29 23.59
N LYS A 75 -1.75 -8.37 22.63
CA LYS A 75 -1.31 -6.98 22.73
C LYS A 75 -0.43 -6.64 23.94
N ASN A 76 0.86 -6.63 23.71
CA ASN A 76 1.74 -5.82 24.54
C ASN A 76 1.67 -4.35 24.05
N GLU A 77 0.68 -3.59 24.55
CA GLU A 77 0.67 -2.12 24.41
C GLU A 77 1.74 -1.45 25.29
N SER A 78 2.54 -2.23 26.04
CA SER A 78 3.53 -1.74 26.99
C SER A 78 4.81 -1.19 26.38
N ASN A 79 5.05 -1.36 25.07
CA ASN A 79 6.21 -0.74 24.43
C ASN A 79 5.94 0.76 24.28
N PRO A 80 6.61 1.65 25.05
CA PRO A 80 6.29 3.07 25.08
C PRO A 80 6.46 3.75 23.72
N ILE A 81 7.41 3.25 22.91
CA ILE A 81 7.69 3.77 21.57
C ILE A 81 6.57 3.37 20.62
N LEU A 82 6.13 2.09 20.66
CA LEU A 82 5.00 1.63 19.86
C LEU A 82 3.71 2.32 20.29
N SER A 83 3.43 2.45 21.60
CA SER A 83 2.23 3.14 22.10
C SER A 83 2.21 4.61 21.72
N GLU A 84 3.34 5.33 21.84
CA GLU A 84 3.42 6.73 21.41
C GLU A 84 3.28 6.88 19.88
N HIS A 85 3.81 5.92 19.11
CA HIS A 85 3.63 5.87 17.66
C HIS A 85 2.16 5.62 17.28
N LEU A 86 1.51 4.66 17.95
CA LEU A 86 0.08 4.35 17.78
C LEU A 86 -0.81 5.52 18.18
N ASP A 87 -0.50 6.21 19.27
CA ASP A 87 -1.27 7.36 19.75
C ASP A 87 -1.17 8.55 18.80
N LYS A 88 -0.01 8.78 18.17
CA LYS A 88 0.13 9.80 17.11
C LYS A 88 -0.63 9.42 15.84
N LEU A 89 -0.75 8.13 15.52
CA LEU A 89 -1.61 7.67 14.43
C LEU A 89 -3.11 7.79 14.76
N ARG A 90 -3.49 7.64 16.04
CA ARG A 90 -4.88 7.74 16.54
C ARG A 90 -5.36 9.19 16.69
N LYS A 91 -4.49 10.10 17.13
CA LYS A 91 -4.78 11.53 17.26
C LYS A 91 -4.58 12.23 15.92
N TRP A 92 -5.56 12.05 15.03
CA TRP A 92 -5.66 12.87 13.83
C TRP A 92 -5.88 14.33 14.25
N ASP A 93 -4.85 15.15 14.06
CA ASP A 93 -4.89 16.61 14.26
C ASP A 93 -4.54 17.28 12.93
N PRO A 94 -5.47 18.02 12.30
CA PRO A 94 -5.25 18.74 11.05
C PRO A 94 -4.11 19.78 11.09
N ASN A 95 -3.62 20.14 12.29
CA ASN A 95 -2.62 21.19 12.49
C ASN A 95 -1.20 20.67 12.80
N PHE A 96 -0.92 19.37 12.61
CA PHE A 96 0.35 18.78 13.03
C PHE A 96 1.56 19.34 12.24
N ASP A 97 2.48 20.00 12.95
CA ASP A 97 3.61 20.78 12.41
C ASP A 97 4.68 19.91 11.70
N ASN A 98 5.17 20.39 10.54
CA ASN A 98 6.14 19.71 9.66
C ASN A 98 7.58 19.64 10.21
N LYS A 99 7.83 20.15 11.42
CA LYS A 99 9.16 20.25 12.03
C LYS A 99 9.57 19.06 12.92
N ILE A 100 8.70 18.07 13.12
CA ILE A 100 8.96 16.95 14.05
C ILE A 100 9.77 15.83 13.36
N ALA A 101 10.74 15.25 14.08
CA ALA A 101 11.51 14.09 13.64
C ALA A 101 10.58 12.92 13.25
N LYS A 102 10.85 12.27 12.12
CA LYS A 102 9.95 11.29 11.51
C LYS A 102 10.08 9.92 12.19
N LYS A 103 9.12 9.55 13.04
CA LYS A 103 9.04 8.20 13.60
C LYS A 103 8.73 7.17 12.51
N ARG A 104 9.46 6.06 12.47
CA ARG A 104 9.24 4.97 11.49
C ARG A 104 9.32 3.60 12.15
N MET A 105 8.51 2.68 11.63
CA MET A 105 8.47 1.27 12.00
C MET A 105 9.19 0.46 10.92
N ILE A 106 10.10 -0.43 11.32
CA ILE A 106 10.94 -1.25 10.45
C ILE A 106 10.64 -2.71 10.78
N LEU A 107 9.89 -3.37 9.90
CA LEU A 107 9.58 -4.79 10.03
C LEU A 107 10.59 -5.61 9.25
N ILE A 108 11.15 -6.67 9.83
CA ILE A 108 12.20 -7.50 9.22
C ILE A 108 11.74 -8.96 9.23
N GLY A 109 11.95 -9.68 8.12
CA GLY A 109 11.65 -11.12 8.02
C GLY A 109 12.64 -12.02 8.78
N ASP A 110 12.58 -13.32 8.51
CA ASP A 110 13.36 -14.34 9.23
C ASP A 110 14.87 -14.12 9.12
N VAL A 111 15.53 -14.01 10.28
CA VAL A 111 16.98 -13.75 10.39
C VAL A 111 17.77 -15.05 10.52
N HIS A 112 17.24 -16.04 11.25
CA HIS A 112 17.84 -17.36 11.42
C HIS A 112 19.33 -17.31 11.83
N GLY A 113 19.69 -16.57 12.87
CA GLY A 113 21.09 -16.51 13.34
C GLY A 113 22.08 -15.81 12.37
N SER A 114 21.59 -15.13 11.33
CA SER A 114 22.39 -14.39 10.35
C SER A 114 22.73 -12.98 10.86
N LEU A 115 23.58 -12.91 11.91
CA LEU A 115 23.90 -11.66 12.62
C LEU A 115 24.50 -10.58 11.70
N HIS A 116 25.39 -11.00 10.79
CA HIS A 116 26.07 -10.08 9.89
C HIS A 116 25.07 -9.38 8.96
N GLU A 117 24.09 -10.13 8.45
CA GLU A 117 23.04 -9.65 7.57
C GLU A 117 22.09 -8.71 8.31
N LEU A 118 21.74 -9.02 9.56
CA LEU A 118 20.93 -8.14 10.42
C LEU A 118 21.62 -6.79 10.67
N LYS A 119 22.90 -6.81 11.07
CA LYS A 119 23.71 -5.58 11.27
C LYS A 119 23.81 -4.77 9.99
N ARG A 120 24.07 -5.43 8.87
CA ARG A 120 24.15 -4.79 7.55
C ARG A 120 22.82 -4.16 7.14
N PHE A 121 21.69 -4.83 7.37
CA PHE A 121 20.37 -4.30 7.08
C PHE A 121 20.08 -3.03 7.90
N LEU A 122 20.31 -3.08 9.22
CA LEU A 122 20.04 -1.95 10.12
C LEU A 122 20.95 -0.75 9.85
N SER A 123 22.21 -1.00 9.52
CA SER A 123 23.12 0.04 9.02
C SER A 123 22.62 0.64 7.71
N HIS A 124 22.16 -0.17 6.76
CA HIS A 124 21.66 0.30 5.47
C HIS A 124 20.42 1.20 5.60
N VAL A 125 19.52 0.89 6.54
CA VAL A 125 18.34 1.73 6.81
C VAL A 125 18.63 2.90 7.74
N ASN A 126 19.88 3.08 8.21
CA ASN A 126 20.30 4.08 9.18
C ASN A 126 19.49 4.01 10.48
N TYR A 127 19.33 2.82 11.05
CA TYR A 127 18.62 2.64 12.33
C TYR A 127 19.24 3.51 13.43
N ASP A 128 18.41 4.24 14.17
CA ASP A 128 18.86 5.26 15.12
C ASP A 128 19.14 4.75 16.55
N GLY A 129 19.03 3.44 16.76
CA GLY A 129 19.19 2.81 18.07
C GLY A 129 17.92 2.83 18.93
N GLY A 130 16.75 3.07 18.32
CA GLY A 130 15.47 3.01 19.00
C GLY A 130 15.04 4.34 19.61
N LYS A 131 15.56 5.46 19.11
CA LYS A 131 15.20 6.81 19.57
C LYS A 131 13.86 7.24 18.99
N GLU A 132 13.73 7.12 17.67
CA GLU A 132 12.53 7.41 16.89
C GLU A 132 12.09 6.21 16.03
N ASP A 133 12.98 5.25 15.82
CA ASP A 133 12.71 4.02 15.08
C ASP A 133 12.17 2.91 15.97
N TYR A 134 11.12 2.22 15.52
CA TYR A 134 10.67 0.97 16.12
C TYR A 134 11.00 -0.19 15.17
N VAL A 135 11.87 -1.11 15.59
CA VAL A 135 12.26 -2.28 14.80
C VAL A 135 11.55 -3.52 15.35
N LEU A 136 10.94 -4.31 14.47
CA LEU A 136 10.27 -5.56 14.81
C LEU A 136 10.71 -6.71 13.88
N LEU A 137 11.27 -7.77 14.45
CA LEU A 137 11.53 -9.02 13.72
C LEU A 137 10.28 -9.91 13.70
N LEU A 138 9.97 -10.49 12.54
CA LEU A 138 8.79 -11.31 12.30
C LEU A 138 8.98 -12.80 12.65
N GLY A 139 9.74 -13.06 13.72
CA GLY A 139 10.07 -14.41 14.21
C GLY A 139 11.26 -15.05 13.53
N ASP A 140 11.57 -16.28 13.97
CA ASP A 140 12.65 -17.11 13.45
C ASP A 140 13.99 -16.36 13.39
N PHE A 141 14.33 -15.69 14.49
CA PHE A 141 15.60 -14.96 14.60
C PHE A 141 16.75 -15.87 15.05
N VAL A 142 16.46 -17.06 15.57
CA VAL A 142 17.45 -18.11 15.86
C VAL A 142 17.43 -19.27 14.85
N ASN A 143 18.39 -20.19 15.00
CA ASN A 143 18.50 -21.47 14.28
C ASN A 143 18.89 -21.31 12.79
N LYS A 144 19.37 -22.40 12.17
CA LYS A 144 19.89 -22.54 10.78
C LYS A 144 21.17 -21.78 10.46
N GLY A 145 21.29 -20.50 10.82
CA GLY A 145 22.47 -19.69 10.53
C GLY A 145 23.54 -19.77 11.61
N PRO A 146 24.66 -19.05 11.40
CA PRO A 146 25.91 -19.29 12.11
C PRO A 146 25.94 -18.77 13.56
N ASP A 147 25.14 -17.76 13.91
CA ASP A 147 25.26 -17.06 15.20
C ASP A 147 23.92 -16.65 15.83
N SER A 148 23.20 -17.63 16.38
CA SER A 148 21.91 -17.37 17.05
C SER A 148 22.05 -16.57 18.35
N ILE A 149 23.11 -16.82 19.14
CA ILE A 149 23.31 -16.12 20.43
C ILE A 149 23.72 -14.66 20.19
N GLY A 150 24.59 -14.41 19.21
CA GLY A 150 24.94 -13.05 18.83
C GLY A 150 23.74 -12.25 18.30
N VAL A 151 22.80 -12.90 17.61
CA VAL A 151 21.53 -12.25 17.22
C VAL A 151 20.70 -11.85 18.45
N ILE A 152 20.51 -12.76 19.42
CA ILE A 152 19.76 -12.43 20.66
C ILE A 152 20.41 -11.25 21.40
N ASN A 153 21.72 -11.30 21.62
CA ASN A 153 22.45 -10.23 22.31
C ASN A 153 22.28 -8.90 21.57
N TYR A 154 22.43 -8.91 20.26
CA TYR A 154 22.32 -7.71 19.45
C TYR A 154 20.91 -7.11 19.49
N ILE A 155 19.87 -7.95 19.47
CA ILE A 155 18.47 -7.52 19.61
C ILE A 155 18.27 -6.79 20.95
N MET A 156 18.73 -7.40 22.04
CA MET A 156 18.61 -6.84 23.40
C MET A 156 19.38 -5.52 23.55
N GLU A 157 20.62 -5.46 23.05
CA GLU A 157 21.48 -4.26 23.11
C GLU A 157 20.95 -3.09 22.28
N ASN A 158 20.17 -3.35 21.23
CA ASN A 158 19.74 -2.35 20.25
C ASN A 158 18.24 -2.05 20.31
N ASN A 159 17.53 -2.44 21.38
CA ASN A 159 16.10 -2.17 21.57
C ASN A 159 15.22 -2.65 20.40
N ILE A 160 15.52 -3.84 19.88
CA ILE A 160 14.77 -4.45 18.77
C ILE A 160 13.70 -5.37 19.37
N ASP A 161 12.47 -5.25 18.88
CA ASP A 161 11.35 -6.08 19.31
C ASP A 161 11.18 -7.30 18.37
N CYS A 162 10.49 -8.34 18.83
CA CYS A 162 10.30 -9.59 18.08
C CYS A 162 8.90 -10.17 18.30
N VAL A 163 8.36 -10.84 17.28
CA VAL A 163 7.32 -11.87 17.48
C VAL A 163 7.97 -13.25 17.54
N LEU A 164 7.32 -14.21 18.19
CA LEU A 164 7.84 -15.58 18.30
C LEU A 164 7.56 -16.40 17.02
N GLY A 165 8.60 -16.99 16.45
CA GLY A 165 8.51 -17.97 15.37
C GLY A 165 8.59 -19.42 15.85
N ASN A 166 8.35 -20.36 14.93
CA ASN A 166 8.35 -21.79 15.29
C ASN A 166 9.74 -22.29 15.67
N HIS A 167 10.82 -21.75 15.09
CA HIS A 167 12.18 -22.12 15.49
C HIS A 167 12.55 -21.53 16.88
N ASP A 168 12.02 -20.35 17.22
CA ASP A 168 12.21 -19.74 18.53
C ASP A 168 11.47 -20.53 19.62
N LEU A 169 10.21 -20.92 19.35
CA LEU A 169 9.44 -21.80 20.22
C LEU A 169 10.06 -23.19 20.34
N ALA A 170 10.57 -23.75 19.24
CA ALA A 170 11.28 -25.01 19.27
C ALA A 170 12.51 -24.92 20.16
N MET A 171 13.33 -23.86 20.06
CA MET A 171 14.46 -23.61 20.96
C MET A 171 14.03 -23.56 22.43
N LEU A 172 12.95 -22.84 22.74
CA LEU A 172 12.40 -22.77 24.10
C LEU A 172 12.01 -24.16 24.64
N LYS A 173 11.41 -25.04 23.81
CA LYS A 173 11.15 -26.44 24.19
C LYS A 173 12.44 -27.17 24.62
N ARG A 174 13.57 -26.95 23.94
CA ARG A 174 14.86 -27.60 24.28
C ARG A 174 15.39 -27.07 25.62
N TYR A 175 15.26 -25.77 25.86
CA TYR A 175 15.62 -25.18 27.15
C TYR A 175 14.79 -25.77 28.29
N ILE A 176 13.47 -25.88 28.11
CA ILE A 176 12.54 -26.47 29.07
C ILE A 176 12.92 -27.91 29.41
N GLN A 177 13.19 -28.72 28.39
CA GLN A 177 13.63 -30.11 28.55
C GLN A 177 14.98 -30.22 29.26
N LEU A 178 15.93 -29.33 28.96
CA LEU A 178 17.27 -29.35 29.54
C LEU A 178 17.28 -28.98 31.03
N HIS A 179 16.52 -27.95 31.39
CA HIS A 179 16.49 -27.39 32.75
C HIS A 179 15.34 -27.94 33.61
N ASN A 180 14.50 -28.80 33.04
CA ASN A 180 13.32 -29.39 33.69
C ASN A 180 12.42 -28.33 34.36
N VAL A 181 12.16 -27.25 33.63
CA VAL A 181 11.25 -26.16 34.08
C VAL A 181 9.84 -26.40 33.56
N GLN A 182 8.85 -25.73 34.15
CA GLN A 182 7.47 -25.80 33.66
C GLN A 182 7.36 -25.19 32.27
N ALA A 183 6.61 -25.85 31.37
CA ALA A 183 6.33 -25.32 30.05
C ALA A 183 5.44 -24.08 30.16
N PRO A 184 5.68 -23.03 29.34
CA PRO A 184 4.85 -21.85 29.36
C PRO A 184 3.43 -22.13 28.89
N VAL A 185 2.49 -21.37 29.44
CA VAL A 185 1.09 -21.32 28.99
C VAL A 185 0.90 -20.08 28.14
N PHE A 186 0.19 -20.23 27.03
CA PHE A 186 -0.24 -19.11 26.20
C PHE A 186 -1.66 -18.71 26.60
N LYS A 187 -1.82 -17.46 27.04
CA LYS A 187 -3.12 -16.92 27.48
C LYS A 187 -3.69 -15.99 26.42
N ASN A 188 -4.95 -16.20 26.08
CA ASN A 188 -5.71 -15.20 25.34
C ASN A 188 -6.20 -14.06 26.25
N LYS A 189 -6.76 -13.00 25.66
CA LYS A 189 -7.26 -11.81 26.39
C LYS A 189 -8.34 -12.14 27.42
N ASN A 190 -9.09 -13.21 27.19
CA ASN A 190 -10.18 -13.65 28.06
C ASN A 190 -9.69 -14.51 29.23
N GLY A 191 -8.37 -14.74 29.34
CA GLY A 191 -7.77 -15.55 30.40
C GLY A 191 -7.94 -17.05 30.24
N TYR A 192 -8.46 -17.51 29.09
CA TYR A 192 -8.51 -18.94 28.77
C TYR A 192 -7.11 -19.42 28.36
N GLU A 193 -6.71 -20.55 28.94
CA GLU A 193 -5.47 -21.25 28.61
C GLU A 193 -5.70 -22.07 27.34
N ASP A 194 -5.17 -21.60 26.21
CA ASP A 194 -5.50 -22.18 24.90
C ASP A 194 -4.51 -23.26 24.45
N SER A 195 -3.27 -23.23 24.97
CA SER A 195 -2.27 -24.23 24.58
C SER A 195 -1.09 -24.34 25.55
N HIS A 196 -0.72 -25.58 25.84
CA HIS A 196 0.59 -25.91 26.37
C HIS A 196 1.55 -26.13 25.21
N LEU A 197 2.76 -25.58 25.33
CA LEU A 197 3.87 -25.90 24.43
C LEU A 197 4.13 -27.42 24.50
N SER A 198 3.60 -28.19 23.54
CA SER A 198 3.59 -29.65 23.67
C SER A 198 5.03 -30.20 23.71
N LEU A 199 5.37 -30.90 24.79
CA LEU A 199 6.68 -31.56 24.99
C LEU A 199 6.76 -32.91 24.24
N ARG A 200 5.90 -33.14 23.23
CA ARG A 200 5.75 -34.43 22.54
C ARG A 200 7.01 -34.92 21.81
N GLU A 201 8.06 -34.09 21.74
CA GLU A 201 9.31 -34.45 21.10
C GLU A 201 10.24 -35.19 22.06
N HIS A 202 10.76 -36.34 21.62
CA HIS A 202 11.82 -37.05 22.32
C HIS A 202 13.05 -36.15 22.45
N PHE A 203 13.84 -36.32 23.52
CA PHE A 203 15.07 -35.57 23.72
C PHE A 203 16.00 -35.78 22.51
N LYS A 204 16.16 -34.72 21.70
CA LYS A 204 17.02 -34.73 20.50
C LYS A 204 18.21 -33.82 20.74
N PHE A 205 19.42 -34.34 20.57
CA PHE A 205 20.64 -33.55 20.50
C PHE A 205 20.77 -32.90 19.12
N ASP A 206 19.90 -31.93 18.84
CA ASP A 206 19.89 -31.12 17.62
C ASP A 206 20.67 -29.80 17.81
N ASP A 207 20.81 -29.01 16.75
CA ASP A 207 21.48 -27.71 16.84
C ASP A 207 20.74 -26.72 17.74
N LEU A 208 19.41 -26.87 17.88
CA LEU A 208 18.61 -26.11 18.83
C LEU A 208 19.02 -26.38 20.29
N MET A 209 19.34 -27.64 20.63
CA MET A 209 19.84 -27.99 21.96
C MET A 209 21.19 -27.31 22.27
N LYS A 210 22.05 -27.13 21.26
CA LYS A 210 23.33 -26.40 21.44
C LYS A 210 23.10 -24.92 21.72
N ILE A 211 22.08 -24.32 21.10
CA ILE A 211 21.68 -22.93 21.34
C ILE A 211 21.07 -22.82 22.74
N ALA A 212 20.14 -23.71 23.09
CA ALA A 212 19.47 -23.73 24.39
C ALA A 212 20.46 -23.78 25.57
N LYS A 213 21.53 -24.59 25.46
CA LYS A 213 22.60 -24.66 26.47
C LYS A 213 23.36 -23.34 26.71
N LYS A 214 23.35 -22.43 25.73
CA LYS A 214 24.03 -21.14 25.80
C LYS A 214 23.12 -20.00 26.25
N LEU A 215 21.83 -20.25 26.44
CA LEU A 215 20.88 -19.22 26.89
C LEU A 215 21.13 -18.86 28.34
N THR A 216 21.21 -17.57 28.64
CA THR A 216 21.38 -17.06 30.00
C THR A 216 20.01 -16.76 30.63
N PRO A 217 19.95 -16.58 31.97
CA PRO A 217 18.76 -16.08 32.65
C PRO A 217 18.22 -14.76 32.08
N GLU A 218 19.10 -13.92 31.53
CA GLU A 218 18.73 -12.65 30.91
C GLU A 218 18.06 -12.87 29.55
N HIS A 219 18.61 -13.76 28.71
CA HIS A 219 17.96 -14.15 27.45
C HIS A 219 16.57 -14.73 27.71
N MET A 220 16.42 -15.55 28.75
CA MET A 220 15.13 -16.13 29.10
C MET A 220 14.12 -15.08 29.55
N ARG A 221 14.53 -14.08 30.35
CA ARG A 221 13.66 -12.94 30.69
C ARG A 221 13.22 -12.17 29.46
N PHE A 222 14.13 -11.92 28.53
CA PHE A 222 13.80 -11.28 27.24
C PHE A 222 12.82 -12.13 26.42
N LEU A 223 13.15 -13.39 26.14
CA LEU A 223 12.33 -14.28 25.32
C LEU A 223 10.92 -14.42 25.89
N SER A 224 10.79 -14.49 27.22
CA SER A 224 9.49 -14.62 27.89
C SER A 224 8.64 -13.35 27.86
N SER A 225 9.21 -12.22 27.46
CA SER A 225 8.47 -10.96 27.27
C SER A 225 7.85 -10.81 25.87
N LEU A 226 8.24 -11.69 24.93
CA LEU A 226 7.81 -11.64 23.54
C LEU A 226 6.37 -12.14 23.37
N SER A 227 5.70 -11.67 22.32
CA SER A 227 4.33 -12.09 21.98
C SER A 227 4.31 -12.82 20.65
N ALA A 228 3.34 -13.72 20.46
CA ALA A 228 3.14 -14.40 19.17
C ALA A 228 2.49 -13.49 18.12
N ILE A 229 1.66 -12.55 18.56
CA ILE A 229 0.94 -11.58 17.72
C ILE A 229 1.20 -10.18 18.27
N LYS A 230 1.57 -9.24 17.39
CA LYS A 230 1.65 -7.81 17.73
C LYS A 230 0.70 -6.98 16.87
N THR A 231 0.00 -6.05 17.50
CA THR A 231 -0.83 -5.07 16.79
C THR A 231 0.03 -3.87 16.41
N LEU A 232 0.00 -3.49 15.13
CA LEU A 232 0.81 -2.40 14.57
C LEU A 232 0.03 -1.09 14.41
N GLY A 233 -1.29 -1.10 14.63
CA GLY A 233 -2.16 0.05 14.36
C GLY A 233 -2.42 0.25 12.87
N PRO A 234 -2.84 1.45 12.46
CA PRO A 234 -3.07 1.77 11.04
C PRO A 234 -1.80 1.58 10.20
N VAL A 235 -1.85 0.72 9.18
CA VAL A 235 -0.75 0.42 8.26
C VAL A 235 -1.18 0.57 6.80
N PRO A 236 -0.27 0.88 5.87
CA PRO A 236 -0.58 0.96 4.45
C PRO A 236 -1.03 -0.40 3.88
N ARG A 237 -2.14 -0.41 3.13
CA ARG A 237 -2.61 -1.59 2.39
C ARG A 237 -1.63 -2.05 1.31
N PHE A 238 -0.86 -1.15 0.71
CA PHE A 238 0.14 -1.48 -0.31
C PHE A 238 1.55 -0.99 0.07
N ASN A 239 2.59 -1.76 -0.29
CA ASN A 239 3.99 -1.47 0.10
C ASN A 239 4.81 -0.73 -0.97
N ASN A 240 4.18 -0.13 -1.99
CA ASN A 240 4.95 0.67 -2.96
C ASN A 240 5.34 2.03 -2.34
N LYS A 241 6.53 2.55 -2.70
CA LYS A 241 7.09 3.84 -2.21
C LYS A 241 6.14 5.04 -2.38
N LYS A 242 5.15 4.95 -3.28
CA LYS A 242 4.16 6.00 -3.54
C LYS A 242 2.96 5.96 -2.58
N GLN A 243 2.60 4.79 -2.04
CA GLN A 243 1.41 4.59 -1.19
C GLN A 243 1.72 4.40 0.29
N SER A 244 2.95 4.02 0.67
CA SER A 244 3.39 4.08 2.07
C SER A 244 3.42 5.52 2.63
N ARG A 245 3.22 6.53 1.77
CA ARG A 245 3.08 7.96 2.11
C ARG A 245 1.64 8.47 2.07
N HIS A 246 0.70 7.73 1.46
CA HIS A 246 -0.66 8.18 1.13
C HIS A 246 -1.65 7.00 1.15
N ALA A 247 -1.97 6.46 2.32
CA ALA A 247 -3.07 5.51 2.46
C ALA A 247 -4.37 6.28 2.67
N GLU A 248 -5.18 6.40 1.62
CA GLU A 248 -6.52 7.00 1.67
C GLU A 248 -7.40 6.29 2.73
N PHE A 249 -7.18 4.97 2.91
CA PHE A 249 -7.71 4.17 4.02
C PHE A 249 -6.68 3.13 4.49
N PRO A 250 -6.01 3.32 5.64
CA PRO A 250 -5.08 2.32 6.18
C PRO A 250 -5.85 1.07 6.66
N ALA A 251 -5.19 -0.08 6.69
CA ALA A 251 -5.73 -1.28 7.33
C ALA A 251 -5.25 -1.34 8.78
N GLN A 252 -5.96 -2.05 9.65
CA GLN A 252 -5.45 -2.43 10.95
C GLN A 252 -4.34 -3.47 10.78
N GLY A 253 -3.13 -3.13 11.20
CA GLY A 253 -1.94 -3.94 11.01
C GLY A 253 -1.69 -4.93 12.13
N TYR A 254 -1.24 -6.12 11.76
CA TYR A 254 -0.80 -7.19 12.65
C TYR A 254 0.54 -7.76 12.18
N ALA A 255 1.44 -8.04 13.11
CA ALA A 255 2.67 -8.77 12.89
C ALA A 255 2.56 -10.15 13.54
N VAL A 256 2.87 -11.18 12.78
CA VAL A 256 2.90 -12.59 13.19
C VAL A 256 4.10 -13.28 12.54
N HIS A 257 4.44 -14.50 12.94
CA HIS A 257 5.48 -15.23 12.24
C HIS A 257 4.97 -15.89 10.95
N ALA A 258 3.90 -16.68 11.00
CA ALA A 258 3.40 -17.43 9.84
C ALA A 258 2.11 -16.87 9.22
N GLY A 259 1.04 -16.71 10.01
CA GLY A 259 -0.24 -16.21 9.51
C GLY A 259 -1.31 -16.10 10.58
N LEU A 260 -2.53 -15.79 10.16
CA LEU A 260 -3.74 -15.78 11.00
C LEU A 260 -4.83 -16.61 10.33
N MET A 261 -5.58 -17.38 11.13
CA MET A 261 -6.78 -18.06 10.69
C MET A 261 -7.89 -17.03 10.44
N TRP A 262 -8.53 -17.13 9.28
CA TRP A 262 -9.50 -16.13 8.80
C TRP A 262 -10.85 -16.21 9.51
N ASP A 263 -11.19 -17.36 10.06
CA ASP A 263 -12.46 -17.67 10.72
C ASP A 263 -12.42 -17.47 12.24
N ARG A 264 -11.33 -16.92 12.77
CA ARG A 264 -11.11 -16.69 14.20
C ARG A 264 -10.77 -15.23 14.47
N ASP A 265 -11.24 -14.72 15.60
CA ASP A 265 -10.81 -13.41 16.10
C ASP A 265 -9.31 -13.43 16.44
N ILE A 266 -8.66 -12.27 16.46
CA ILE A 266 -7.24 -12.12 16.78
C ILE A 266 -6.90 -12.66 18.17
N ASP A 267 -7.83 -12.53 19.11
CA ASP A 267 -7.66 -12.98 20.49
C ASP A 267 -7.85 -14.50 20.62
N ASN A 268 -8.41 -15.20 19.62
CA ASN A 268 -8.73 -16.63 19.67
C ASN A 268 -7.90 -17.45 18.66
N GLN A 269 -6.70 -16.97 18.33
CA GLN A 269 -5.79 -17.68 17.43
C GLN A 269 -5.00 -18.74 18.19
N GLU A 270 -4.70 -19.87 17.53
CA GLU A 270 -3.87 -20.92 18.12
C GLU A 270 -2.38 -20.67 17.83
N ILE A 271 -1.52 -20.89 18.84
CA ILE A 271 -0.08 -20.61 18.72
C ILE A 271 0.59 -21.42 17.60
N GLU A 272 0.13 -22.66 17.38
CA GLU A 272 0.67 -23.54 16.35
C GLU A 272 0.37 -22.99 14.97
N ASP A 273 -0.87 -22.57 14.70
CA ASP A 273 -1.26 -21.94 13.44
C ASP A 273 -0.44 -20.67 13.18
N VAL A 274 -0.39 -19.76 14.17
CA VAL A 274 0.28 -18.46 14.08
C VAL A 274 1.78 -18.57 13.76
N THR A 275 2.39 -19.70 14.13
CA THR A 275 3.84 -19.92 13.97
C THR A 275 4.21 -20.94 12.90
N THR A 276 3.27 -21.73 12.36
CA THR A 276 3.64 -22.80 11.41
C THR A 276 2.87 -22.78 10.09
N MET A 277 1.71 -22.13 10.03
CA MET A 277 0.80 -22.29 8.89
C MET A 277 1.41 -21.87 7.55
N ARG A 278 1.23 -22.71 6.52
CA ARG A 278 1.56 -22.38 5.12
C ARG A 278 0.34 -22.36 4.25
N ASP A 279 -0.44 -23.43 4.31
CA ASP A 279 -1.65 -23.63 3.52
C ASP A 279 -2.85 -23.92 4.43
N LEU A 280 -4.04 -23.86 3.84
CA LEU A 280 -5.32 -24.24 4.42
C LEU A 280 -5.87 -25.44 3.64
N LEU A 281 -6.53 -26.34 4.36
CA LEU A 281 -7.11 -27.58 3.82
C LEU A 281 -8.56 -27.38 3.35
N PRO A 282 -8.98 -28.01 2.24
CA PRO A 282 -10.36 -27.96 1.77
C PRO A 282 -11.30 -28.80 2.67
N PRO A 283 -12.63 -28.63 2.56
CA PRO A 283 -13.33 -27.69 1.67
C PRO A 283 -13.58 -26.32 2.30
N PHE A 284 -13.51 -26.23 3.63
CA PHE A 284 -13.88 -25.02 4.38
C PHE A 284 -12.70 -24.09 4.63
N TRP A 285 -11.46 -24.52 4.39
CA TRP A 285 -10.27 -23.69 4.56
C TRP A 285 -10.03 -23.20 5.99
N ASN A 286 -10.59 -23.87 7.00
CA ASN A 286 -10.48 -23.52 8.42
C ASN A 286 -9.52 -24.44 9.20
N VAL A 287 -8.72 -25.24 8.49
CA VAL A 287 -7.68 -26.09 9.09
C VAL A 287 -6.36 -25.77 8.38
N SER A 288 -5.33 -25.45 9.15
CA SER A 288 -4.02 -25.13 8.61
C SER A 288 -3.17 -26.38 8.35
N THR A 289 -2.13 -26.23 7.52
CA THR A 289 -1.11 -27.25 7.33
C THR A 289 0.24 -26.62 6.98
N GLU A 290 1.32 -27.23 7.48
CA GLU A 290 2.69 -26.95 7.04
C GLU A 290 3.01 -27.59 5.67
N ASP A 291 2.37 -28.71 5.34
CA ASP A 291 2.65 -29.44 4.10
C ASP A 291 1.79 -28.92 2.94
N THR A 292 2.42 -28.08 2.12
CA THR A 292 1.88 -27.51 0.87
C THR A 292 1.51 -28.53 -0.22
N LYS A 293 1.81 -29.82 -0.01
CA LYS A 293 1.47 -30.90 -0.93
C LYS A 293 0.22 -31.68 -0.52
N THR A 294 -0.33 -31.41 0.67
CA THR A 294 -1.49 -32.12 1.22
C THR A 294 -2.70 -32.01 0.29
N LYS A 295 -3.43 -33.12 0.16
CA LYS A 295 -4.71 -33.18 -0.57
C LYS A 295 -5.76 -33.86 0.29
N ILE A 296 -6.95 -33.29 0.36
CA ILE A 296 -8.13 -33.90 1.00
C ILE A 296 -9.20 -34.05 -0.07
N GLY A 297 -9.72 -35.27 -0.25
CA GLY A 297 -10.71 -35.56 -1.30
C GLY A 297 -10.23 -35.26 -2.73
N GLY A 298 -8.92 -35.35 -2.99
CA GLY A 298 -8.31 -35.02 -4.29
C GLY A 298 -8.06 -33.52 -4.53
N VAL A 299 -8.61 -32.64 -3.68
CA VAL A 299 -8.41 -31.19 -3.75
C VAL A 299 -7.15 -30.81 -2.97
N LYS A 300 -6.29 -29.98 -3.57
CA LYS A 300 -5.02 -29.55 -2.97
C LYS A 300 -5.25 -28.45 -1.94
N SER A 301 -4.42 -28.44 -0.89
CA SER A 301 -4.27 -27.30 0.02
C SER A 301 -3.97 -26.00 -0.76
N VAL A 302 -4.36 -24.87 -0.18
CA VAL A 302 -4.14 -23.53 -0.78
C VAL A 302 -3.42 -22.61 0.18
N PRO A 303 -2.58 -21.68 -0.29
CA PRO A 303 -1.91 -20.73 0.60
C PRO A 303 -2.90 -19.95 1.46
N TRP A 304 -2.64 -19.87 2.78
CA TRP A 304 -3.54 -19.15 3.69
C TRP A 304 -3.74 -17.69 3.28
N THR A 305 -2.69 -17.06 2.77
CA THR A 305 -2.74 -15.66 2.28
C THR A 305 -3.70 -15.48 1.11
N LYS A 306 -4.02 -16.55 0.36
CA LYS A 306 -5.02 -16.46 -0.70
C LYS A 306 -6.40 -16.25 -0.08
N VAL A 307 -6.79 -17.16 0.81
CA VAL A 307 -8.08 -17.12 1.51
C VAL A 307 -8.21 -15.86 2.36
N TRP A 308 -7.17 -15.49 3.11
CA TRP A 308 -7.17 -14.26 3.91
C TRP A 308 -7.46 -13.01 3.07
N ASN A 309 -6.77 -12.82 1.94
CA ASN A 309 -7.02 -11.64 1.11
C ASN A 309 -8.41 -11.69 0.46
N GLU A 310 -8.88 -12.87 0.03
CA GLU A 310 -10.24 -13.03 -0.53
C GLU A 310 -11.31 -12.64 0.50
N VAL A 311 -11.24 -13.18 1.72
CA VAL A 311 -12.16 -12.85 2.84
C VAL A 311 -12.11 -11.36 3.17
N GLN A 312 -10.92 -10.77 3.26
CA GLN A 312 -10.78 -9.33 3.51
C GLN A 312 -11.40 -8.51 2.36
N HIS A 313 -11.22 -8.90 1.11
CA HIS A 313 -11.88 -8.20 0.01
C HIS A 313 -13.40 -8.33 0.04
N GLU A 314 -13.93 -9.49 0.42
CA GLU A 314 -15.37 -9.73 0.54
C GLU A 314 -15.97 -8.90 1.69
N CYS A 315 -15.44 -9.06 2.92
CA CYS A 315 -15.96 -8.38 4.12
C CYS A 315 -15.91 -6.86 4.00
N TYR A 316 -14.85 -6.31 3.42
CA TYR A 316 -14.62 -4.86 3.39
C TYR A 316 -15.09 -4.19 2.09
N SER A 317 -15.69 -4.93 1.16
CA SER A 317 -16.29 -4.36 -0.06
C SER A 317 -17.47 -3.43 0.26
N GLU A 318 -18.30 -3.78 1.23
CA GLU A 318 -19.42 -2.94 1.69
C GLU A 318 -18.97 -1.77 2.59
N GLU A 319 -17.94 -1.96 3.42
CA GLU A 319 -17.41 -0.89 4.27
C GLU A 319 -16.76 0.22 3.43
N LEU A 320 -16.12 -0.12 2.31
CA LEU A 320 -15.58 0.83 1.34
C LEU A 320 -16.68 1.72 0.70
N GLU A 321 -17.94 1.30 0.70
CA GLU A 321 -19.07 2.10 0.20
C GLU A 321 -19.71 2.99 1.28
N LYS A 322 -19.46 2.69 2.56
CA LYS A 322 -20.07 3.36 3.74
C LYS A 322 -19.08 4.19 4.56
N VAL A 323 -17.85 4.34 4.08
CA VAL A 323 -16.79 5.11 4.73
C VAL A 323 -17.27 6.51 5.08
N ASN A 324 -17.07 6.89 6.34
CA ASN A 324 -17.32 8.23 6.86
C ASN A 324 -16.09 8.71 7.66
N ASP A 325 -16.11 9.96 8.10
CA ASP A 325 -15.00 10.62 8.78
C ASP A 325 -14.59 9.98 10.13
N SER A 326 -15.37 9.01 10.64
CA SER A 326 -15.05 8.25 11.86
C SER A 326 -14.33 6.92 11.61
N THR A 327 -14.18 6.50 10.34
CA THR A 327 -13.58 5.20 9.98
C THR A 327 -12.05 5.30 9.94
N LEU A 328 -11.38 4.92 11.05
CA LEU A 328 -9.91 5.03 11.20
C LEU A 328 -9.10 4.01 10.38
N THR A 329 -9.65 2.81 10.14
CA THR A 329 -9.00 1.75 9.37
C THR A 329 -10.04 0.92 8.61
N ILE A 330 -9.67 0.37 7.45
CA ILE A 330 -10.51 -0.55 6.67
C ILE A 330 -9.76 -1.87 6.46
N GLY A 331 -10.32 -2.94 7.02
CA GLY A 331 -9.75 -4.28 7.00
C GLY A 331 -8.48 -4.45 7.82
N SER A 332 -7.93 -5.67 7.74
CA SER A 332 -6.84 -6.17 8.57
C SER A 332 -5.70 -6.68 7.70
N LYS A 333 -4.50 -6.13 7.90
CA LYS A 333 -3.29 -6.51 7.16
C LYS A 333 -2.29 -7.24 8.03
N VAL A 334 -1.83 -8.39 7.53
CA VAL A 334 -0.87 -9.25 8.24
C VAL A 334 0.53 -9.13 7.63
N PHE A 335 1.52 -8.78 8.44
CA PHE A 335 2.94 -8.90 8.11
C PHE A 335 3.49 -10.17 8.73
N TYR A 336 4.18 -10.98 7.93
CA TYR A 336 4.64 -12.29 8.35
C TYR A 336 6.04 -12.62 7.82
N GLY A 337 6.80 -13.37 8.63
CA GLY A 337 8.14 -13.85 8.33
C GLY A 337 8.07 -14.99 7.32
N HIS A 338 7.56 -16.15 7.75
CA HIS A 338 7.37 -17.39 6.98
C HIS A 338 6.82 -17.20 5.54
N ALA A 339 7.07 -17.97 4.49
CA ALA A 339 7.90 -19.15 4.29
C ALA A 339 8.83 -18.87 3.10
N ALA A 340 10.15 -18.98 3.29
CA ALA A 340 11.21 -18.68 2.32
C ALA A 340 10.96 -19.20 0.90
N GLY A 341 10.31 -20.36 0.77
CA GLY A 341 9.97 -20.97 -0.53
C GLY A 341 9.06 -20.11 -1.40
N ARG A 342 8.32 -19.15 -0.81
CA ARG A 342 7.46 -18.19 -1.51
C ARG A 342 8.17 -16.87 -1.79
N GLY A 343 9.26 -16.59 -1.07
CA GLY A 343 9.95 -15.30 -1.12
C GLY A 343 9.08 -14.13 -0.65
N VAL A 344 9.57 -12.91 -0.93
CA VAL A 344 8.85 -11.68 -0.58
C VAL A 344 7.53 -11.62 -1.33
N THR A 345 6.44 -11.54 -0.56
CA THR A 345 5.07 -11.52 -1.09
C THR A 345 4.41 -10.20 -0.71
N LEU A 346 3.91 -9.45 -1.68
CA LEU A 346 3.25 -8.15 -1.47
C LEU A 346 1.79 -8.24 -1.94
N LYS A 347 0.85 -8.39 -1.00
CA LYS A 347 -0.60 -8.34 -1.25
C LYS A 347 -1.25 -7.24 -0.38
N ASP A 348 -2.49 -6.91 -0.72
CA ASP A 348 -3.30 -5.84 -0.11
C ASP A 348 -3.47 -6.01 1.41
N PHE A 349 -3.72 -7.24 1.87
CA PHE A 349 -3.97 -7.56 3.27
C PHE A 349 -2.97 -8.58 3.84
N SER A 350 -1.91 -8.91 3.10
CA SER A 350 -0.82 -9.74 3.63
C SER A 350 0.53 -9.41 2.99
N THR A 351 1.57 -9.26 3.80
CA THR A 351 2.96 -9.04 3.35
C THR A 351 3.89 -10.08 3.97
N GLY A 352 4.48 -10.92 3.13
CA GLY A 352 5.50 -11.90 3.52
C GLY A 352 6.90 -11.34 3.30
N LEU A 353 7.76 -11.44 4.31
CA LEU A 353 9.10 -10.84 4.30
C LEU A 353 10.25 -11.86 4.35
N ASP A 354 10.02 -13.16 4.45
CA ASP A 354 11.10 -14.15 4.32
C ASP A 354 11.48 -14.38 2.86
N SER A 355 12.59 -13.77 2.45
CA SER A 355 13.22 -14.00 1.16
C SER A 355 14.02 -15.32 1.11
N GLY A 356 14.36 -15.90 2.27
CA GLY A 356 15.32 -16.99 2.44
C GLY A 356 16.75 -16.51 2.70
N CYS A 357 16.96 -15.52 3.57
CA CYS A 357 18.27 -14.93 3.87
C CYS A 357 19.34 -15.97 4.22
N VAL A 358 19.01 -16.90 5.12
CA VAL A 358 19.92 -17.97 5.56
C VAL A 358 20.35 -18.92 4.42
N TYR A 359 19.59 -18.95 3.32
CA TYR A 359 19.91 -19.73 2.12
C TYR A 359 20.73 -18.95 1.08
N GLY A 360 21.38 -17.86 1.50
CA GLY A 360 22.26 -17.03 0.65
C GLY A 360 21.54 -15.91 -0.11
N LYS A 361 20.27 -15.65 0.20
CA LYS A 361 19.54 -14.47 -0.31
C LYS A 361 19.70 -13.29 0.64
N GLN A 362 19.09 -12.15 0.31
CA GLN A 362 19.21 -10.91 1.10
C GLN A 362 18.16 -10.84 2.20
N LEU A 363 18.54 -10.42 3.41
CA LEU A 363 17.57 -10.08 4.46
C LEU A 363 16.64 -8.97 3.98
N THR A 364 15.34 -9.15 4.23
CA THR A 364 14.28 -8.30 3.70
C THR A 364 13.44 -7.71 4.82
N GLY A 365 12.98 -6.48 4.59
CA GLY A 365 12.15 -5.77 5.53
C GLY A 365 11.30 -4.70 4.85
N THR A 366 10.30 -4.19 5.56
CA THR A 366 9.47 -3.05 5.13
C THR A 366 9.61 -1.90 6.11
N ILE A 367 9.53 -0.67 5.60
CA ILE A 367 9.56 0.55 6.41
C ILE A 367 8.19 1.21 6.30
N ILE A 368 7.53 1.37 7.43
CA ILE A 368 6.25 2.06 7.60
C ILE A 368 6.54 3.39 8.28
N TRP A 369 6.16 4.50 7.66
CA TRP A 369 6.42 5.83 8.19
C TRP A 369 5.18 6.33 8.92
N ALA A 370 5.33 6.95 10.09
CA ALA A 370 4.28 7.85 10.63
C ALA A 370 4.31 9.20 9.91
N GLN A 371 4.44 9.17 8.58
CA GLN A 371 4.27 10.36 7.77
C GLN A 371 2.77 10.57 7.61
N MET A 372 2.15 11.37 8.50
CA MET A 372 1.05 12.25 8.08
C MET A 372 1.66 13.37 7.22
N SER A 373 2.22 13.01 6.06
CA SER A 373 2.62 14.00 5.07
C SER A 373 1.45 14.20 4.12
N SER A 374 1.00 15.45 4.07
CA SER A 374 0.17 16.09 3.05
C SER A 374 -0.26 15.15 1.94
N HIS A 375 -1.56 14.89 1.90
CA HIS A 375 -2.27 14.31 0.77
C HIS A 375 -1.62 14.78 -0.55
N ARG A 376 -0.96 13.88 -1.28
CA ARG A 376 -1.12 13.93 -2.74
C ARG A 376 -2.30 13.03 -3.00
N GLU A 377 -3.46 13.68 -3.13
CA GLU A 377 -4.64 13.04 -3.70
C GLU A 377 -4.22 12.22 -4.93
N PRO A 378 -4.74 11.00 -5.09
CA PRO A 378 -4.65 10.34 -6.38
C PRO A 378 -5.28 11.28 -7.42
N LYS A 379 -4.44 11.81 -8.33
CA LYS A 379 -4.91 12.67 -9.44
C LYS A 379 -5.84 11.85 -10.33
N ILE A 380 -7.11 11.89 -9.97
CA ILE A 380 -8.26 11.31 -10.65
C ILE A 380 -9.17 12.50 -10.88
N GLY A 381 -9.22 13.02 -12.11
CA GLY A 381 -10.36 13.74 -12.72
C GLY A 381 -11.01 14.93 -12.02
N ASN A 382 -10.60 15.26 -10.80
CA ASN A 382 -11.13 16.31 -9.95
C ASN A 382 -10.04 17.35 -9.75
N ILE A 383 -10.49 18.57 -9.50
CA ILE A 383 -9.65 19.75 -9.41
C ILE A 383 -8.84 19.65 -8.11
N SER A 384 -7.68 19.02 -8.23
CA SER A 384 -6.71 18.81 -7.16
C SER A 384 -6.35 20.13 -6.46
N GLU A 385 -5.88 20.08 -5.22
CA GLU A 385 -5.24 21.23 -4.54
C GLU A 385 -4.13 21.88 -5.41
N SER A 386 -3.56 21.14 -6.37
CA SER A 386 -2.57 21.66 -7.33
C SER A 386 -3.15 22.48 -8.50
N SER A 387 -4.44 22.40 -8.78
CA SER A 387 -5.09 23.08 -9.91
C SER A 387 -5.20 24.60 -9.69
N PHE A 388 -5.15 25.02 -8.43
CA PHE A 388 -5.16 26.42 -8.01
C PHE A 388 -3.76 26.93 -7.65
N ARG A 389 -2.69 26.18 -7.99
CA ARG A 389 -1.32 26.61 -7.72
C ARG A 389 -0.96 27.68 -8.73
N LEU A 390 -1.02 28.93 -8.29
CA LEU A 390 -0.26 29.99 -8.94
C LEU A 390 1.21 29.56 -8.91
N ILE A 391 1.89 29.67 -10.05
CA ILE A 391 3.26 29.17 -10.30
C ILE A 391 4.09 29.21 -9.01
N GLN A 392 4.41 28.02 -8.52
CA GLN A 392 4.93 27.69 -7.20
C GLN A 392 5.75 28.83 -6.53
N TYR A 393 5.15 29.54 -5.57
CA TYR A 393 5.86 30.20 -4.46
C TYR A 393 6.98 31.23 -4.77
N GLU A 394 6.89 32.02 -5.84
CA GLU A 394 7.70 33.26 -5.95
C GLU A 394 6.91 34.54 -6.21
N VAL A 395 5.59 34.44 -6.45
CA VAL A 395 4.73 35.62 -6.46
C VAL A 395 4.05 35.69 -5.11
N ASP A 396 4.51 36.61 -4.27
CA ASP A 396 3.79 36.96 -3.05
C ASP A 396 2.45 37.59 -3.45
N THR A 397 1.40 36.77 -3.50
CA THR A 397 0.04 37.18 -3.89
C THR A 397 -0.51 38.27 -2.98
N ALA A 398 0.00 38.38 -1.74
CA ALA A 398 -0.36 39.44 -0.82
C ALA A 398 0.34 40.78 -1.12
N HIS A 399 1.40 40.78 -1.94
CA HIS A 399 2.20 41.97 -2.25
C HIS A 399 2.29 42.31 -3.75
N ASN A 400 1.88 41.42 -4.66
CA ASN A 400 1.82 41.75 -6.09
C ASN A 400 0.56 42.57 -6.41
N ALA A 401 0.74 43.89 -6.57
CA ALA A 401 -0.35 44.84 -6.80
C ALA A 401 -1.27 44.48 -7.98
N ARG A 402 -0.72 43.95 -9.07
CA ARG A 402 -1.50 43.57 -10.26
C ARG A 402 -2.37 42.35 -10.00
N ILE A 403 -1.84 41.35 -9.31
CA ILE A 403 -2.62 40.15 -8.94
C ILE A 403 -3.71 40.50 -7.93
N ILE A 404 -3.42 41.36 -6.96
CA ILE A 404 -4.41 41.86 -5.99
C ILE A 404 -5.53 42.61 -6.70
N GLU A 405 -5.19 43.46 -7.67
CA GLU A 405 -6.18 44.18 -8.50
C GLU A 405 -7.07 43.20 -9.28
N LEU A 406 -6.47 42.19 -9.95
CA LEU A 406 -7.22 41.16 -10.68
C LEU A 406 -8.13 40.34 -9.76
N LEU A 407 -7.66 39.95 -8.57
CA LEU A 407 -8.47 39.23 -7.59
C LEU A 407 -9.63 40.09 -7.06
N LYS A 408 -9.40 41.38 -6.79
CA LYS A 408 -10.47 42.32 -6.40
C LYS A 408 -11.49 42.52 -7.52
N HIS A 409 -11.03 42.63 -8.77
CA HIS A 409 -11.91 42.76 -9.92
C HIS A 409 -12.73 41.48 -10.12
N ALA A 410 -12.10 40.31 -10.06
CA ALA A 410 -12.80 39.03 -10.11
C ALA A 410 -13.84 38.92 -8.98
N GLN A 411 -13.50 39.36 -7.77
CA GLN A 411 -14.43 39.39 -6.62
C GLN A 411 -15.66 40.26 -6.88
N SER A 412 -15.52 41.38 -7.61
CA SER A 412 -16.67 42.20 -8.02
C SER A 412 -17.54 41.57 -9.11
N ILE A 413 -16.96 40.71 -9.94
CA ILE A 413 -17.68 40.01 -11.04
C ILE A 413 -18.51 38.84 -10.49
N VAL A 414 -17.96 38.10 -9.53
CA VAL A 414 -18.63 36.97 -8.87
C VAL A 414 -18.65 37.18 -7.35
N PRO A 415 -19.48 38.12 -6.85
CA PRO A 415 -19.55 38.43 -5.42
C PRO A 415 -20.06 37.26 -4.57
N GLU A 416 -20.69 36.25 -5.19
CA GLU A 416 -21.22 35.07 -4.51
C GLU A 416 -20.14 34.11 -4.00
N ILE A 417 -18.88 34.25 -4.45
CA ILE A 417 -17.76 33.41 -4.04
C ILE A 417 -16.73 34.29 -3.32
N PRO A 418 -16.21 33.91 -2.14
CA PRO A 418 -15.13 34.63 -1.48
C PRO A 418 -13.78 34.33 -2.17
N ILE A 419 -13.58 34.85 -3.39
CA ILE A 419 -12.44 34.57 -4.26
C ILE A 419 -11.10 34.76 -3.54
N SER A 420 -10.95 35.83 -2.77
CA SER A 420 -9.70 36.13 -2.05
C SER A 420 -9.29 35.02 -1.07
N GLU A 421 -10.24 34.29 -0.49
CA GLU A 421 -9.96 33.20 0.45
C GLU A 421 -9.31 32.00 -0.26
N TYR A 422 -9.68 31.74 -1.53
CA TYR A 422 -9.15 30.61 -2.31
C TYR A 422 -7.72 30.83 -2.81
N PHE A 423 -7.24 32.08 -2.86
CA PHE A 423 -5.89 32.44 -3.33
C PHE A 423 -4.98 32.99 -2.21
N SER A 424 -5.41 32.89 -0.94
CA SER A 424 -4.61 33.31 0.23
C SER A 424 -3.73 32.17 0.76
N SER A 425 -2.49 32.48 1.15
CA SER A 425 -1.53 31.51 1.69
C SER A 425 -1.95 30.85 3.01
N LYS A 426 -2.91 31.42 3.76
CA LYS A 426 -3.43 30.89 5.03
C LYS A 426 -4.63 29.96 4.87
N THR A 427 -5.32 30.03 3.74
CA THR A 427 -6.60 29.34 3.47
C THR A 427 -6.53 28.42 2.24
N TYR A 428 -5.39 28.43 1.55
CA TYR A 428 -5.03 27.51 0.47
C TYR A 428 -5.25 26.06 0.89
N PRO A 429 -6.07 25.29 0.15
CA PRO A 429 -7.21 24.53 0.66
C PRO A 429 -6.81 23.53 1.76
N ALA A 430 -6.67 24.03 2.99
CA ALA A 430 -6.30 23.22 4.15
C ALA A 430 -7.49 23.01 5.11
N GLY A 431 -8.54 23.82 5.00
CA GLY A 431 -9.76 23.67 5.82
C GLY A 431 -10.80 22.75 5.16
N ASP A 432 -11.39 21.85 5.94
CA ASP A 432 -12.40 20.89 5.46
C ASP A 432 -13.64 21.57 4.84
N GLU A 433 -14.02 22.75 5.34
CA GLU A 433 -15.13 23.54 4.79
C GLU A 433 -14.84 24.03 3.36
N ILE A 434 -13.62 24.52 3.09
CA ILE A 434 -13.18 24.94 1.76
C ILE A 434 -13.15 23.73 0.81
N LYS A 435 -12.68 22.57 1.28
CA LYS A 435 -12.68 21.33 0.48
C LYS A 435 -14.08 20.89 0.11
N MET A 436 -15.04 21.04 1.02
CA MET A 436 -16.45 20.72 0.74
C MET A 436 -17.07 21.71 -0.25
N GLN A 437 -16.76 23.01 -0.14
CA GLN A 437 -17.19 24.03 -1.10
C GLN A 437 -16.61 23.78 -2.51
N LEU A 438 -15.36 23.32 -2.61
CA LEU A 438 -14.71 22.92 -3.86
C LEU A 438 -15.29 21.64 -4.50
N ARG A 439 -16.38 21.07 -3.97
CA ARG A 439 -17.19 20.07 -4.67
C ARG A 439 -18.29 20.68 -5.54
N ARG A 440 -18.66 21.94 -5.26
CA ARG A 440 -19.70 22.65 -6.02
C ARG A 440 -19.16 23.13 -7.35
N THR A 441 -19.80 22.69 -8.42
CA THR A 441 -19.46 23.05 -9.80
C THR A 441 -19.55 24.56 -10.03
N SER A 442 -20.54 25.23 -9.45
CA SER A 442 -20.71 26.70 -9.51
C SER A 442 -19.56 27.46 -8.88
N ILE A 443 -18.92 26.91 -7.84
CA ILE A 443 -17.75 27.52 -7.19
C ILE A 443 -16.48 27.24 -7.99
N VAL A 444 -16.33 26.00 -8.42
CA VAL A 444 -15.08 25.48 -8.96
C VAL A 444 -14.78 25.97 -10.37
N GLN A 445 -15.79 26.07 -11.24
CA GLN A 445 -15.58 26.54 -12.62
C GLN A 445 -14.96 27.96 -12.69
N PRO A 446 -15.54 29.01 -12.08
CA PRO A 446 -14.95 30.35 -12.15
C PRO A 446 -13.56 30.41 -11.50
N LEU A 447 -13.29 29.65 -10.43
CA LEU A 447 -11.96 29.60 -9.81
C LEU A 447 -10.90 28.97 -10.72
N VAL A 448 -11.24 27.91 -11.47
CA VAL A 448 -10.31 27.29 -12.43
C VAL A 448 -10.01 28.24 -13.59
N LEU A 449 -11.03 28.93 -14.12
CA LEU A 449 -10.84 29.93 -15.16
C LEU A 449 -9.93 31.06 -14.65
N LEU A 450 -10.23 31.61 -13.48
CA LEU A 450 -9.43 32.67 -12.86
C LEU A 450 -7.99 32.22 -12.62
N SER A 451 -7.77 31.02 -12.07
CA SER A 451 -6.43 30.48 -11.86
C SER A 451 -5.66 30.34 -13.17
N THR A 452 -6.33 29.89 -14.25
CA THR A 452 -5.72 29.79 -15.59
C THR A 452 -5.31 31.16 -16.11
N TYR A 453 -6.19 32.16 -15.96
CA TYR A 453 -5.94 33.54 -16.37
C TYR A 453 -4.78 34.17 -15.59
N LEU A 454 -4.77 34.02 -14.26
CA LEU A 454 -3.69 34.52 -13.41
C LEU A 454 -2.35 33.84 -13.73
N ASN A 455 -2.34 32.52 -13.98
CA ASN A 455 -1.13 31.82 -14.39
C ASN A 455 -0.58 32.37 -15.71
N TYR A 456 -1.45 32.60 -16.69
CA TYR A 456 -1.06 33.24 -17.95
C TYR A 456 -0.45 34.64 -17.72
N GLU A 457 -1.11 35.51 -16.95
CA GLU A 457 -0.62 36.87 -16.65
C GLU A 457 0.75 36.83 -15.96
N ILE A 458 0.94 35.91 -15.00
CA ILE A 458 2.21 35.73 -14.29
C ILE A 458 3.31 35.25 -15.24
N ILE A 459 3.02 34.23 -16.06
CA ILE A 459 3.98 33.70 -17.05
C ILE A 459 4.43 34.81 -17.99
N LYS A 460 3.47 35.57 -18.53
CA LYS A 460 3.74 36.66 -19.46
C LYS A 460 4.59 37.75 -18.83
N ALA A 461 4.26 38.16 -17.60
CA ALA A 461 5.01 39.19 -16.89
C ALA A 461 6.43 38.75 -16.51
N LYS A 462 6.61 37.51 -16.03
CA LYS A 462 7.89 37.04 -15.50
C LYS A 462 8.84 36.48 -16.56
N HIS A 463 8.30 35.79 -17.56
CA HIS A 463 9.09 35.05 -18.56
C HIS A 463 8.95 35.62 -19.98
N GLY A 464 8.14 36.66 -20.19
CA GLY A 464 7.96 37.27 -21.51
C GLY A 464 7.32 36.36 -22.56
N TRP A 465 6.72 35.24 -22.13
CA TRP A 465 6.02 34.31 -23.00
C TRP A 465 4.53 34.62 -23.04
N ASP A 466 4.00 34.73 -24.25
CA ASP A 466 2.59 35.00 -24.49
C ASP A 466 1.94 33.76 -25.08
N VAL A 467 0.87 33.27 -24.45
CA VAL A 467 0.08 32.12 -24.92
C VAL A 467 -0.42 32.33 -26.36
N LEU A 468 -0.58 33.59 -26.78
CA LEU A 468 -1.00 33.96 -28.13
C LEU A 468 0.07 33.71 -29.21
N ARG A 469 1.27 33.26 -28.81
CA ARG A 469 2.30 32.77 -29.75
C ARG A 469 2.14 31.30 -30.13
N SER A 470 1.18 30.60 -29.53
CA SER A 470 0.91 29.19 -29.83
C SER A 470 0.26 29.04 -31.20
N ASP A 471 0.51 27.93 -31.90
CA ASP A 471 -0.18 27.61 -33.15
C ASP A 471 -1.67 27.31 -32.94
N TYR A 472 -1.99 26.72 -31.77
CA TYR A 472 -3.34 26.34 -31.37
C TYR A 472 -3.53 26.55 -29.87
N LEU A 473 -4.76 26.87 -29.48
CA LEU A 473 -5.22 26.74 -28.09
C LEU A 473 -6.15 25.54 -27.96
N LEU A 474 -5.99 24.81 -26.85
CA LEU A 474 -6.85 23.72 -26.44
C LEU A 474 -7.08 23.82 -24.94
N GLY A 475 -8.34 23.74 -24.53
CA GLY A 475 -8.70 23.58 -23.14
C GLY A 475 -9.71 22.45 -22.97
N HIS A 476 -9.61 21.70 -21.89
CA HIS A 476 -10.52 20.58 -21.62
C HIS A 476 -11.83 21.08 -21.01
N SER A 477 -12.97 20.80 -21.66
CA SER A 477 -14.29 21.22 -21.20
C SER A 477 -14.35 22.73 -20.94
N LEU A 478 -14.47 23.17 -19.67
CA LEU A 478 -14.40 24.57 -19.26
C LEU A 478 -13.16 25.31 -19.81
N GLY A 479 -12.03 24.61 -20.00
CA GLY A 479 -10.83 25.21 -20.53
C GLY A 479 -11.00 25.85 -21.91
N GLU A 480 -12.00 25.46 -22.70
CA GLU A 480 -12.32 26.12 -23.98
C GLU A 480 -12.82 27.55 -23.76
N LEU A 481 -13.62 27.78 -22.70
CA LEU A 481 -13.98 29.14 -22.27
C LEU A 481 -12.76 29.90 -21.74
N SER A 482 -11.86 29.25 -21.00
CA SER A 482 -10.59 29.88 -20.60
C SER A 482 -9.78 30.30 -21.83
N ALA A 483 -9.67 29.46 -22.87
CA ALA A 483 -8.96 29.77 -24.10
C ALA A 483 -9.56 30.96 -24.87
N LEU A 484 -10.90 31.13 -24.82
CA LEU A 484 -11.58 32.31 -25.35
C LEU A 484 -11.25 33.58 -24.55
N VAL A 485 -11.22 33.49 -23.22
CA VAL A 485 -10.91 34.62 -22.33
C VAL A 485 -9.46 35.08 -22.48
N LEU A 486 -8.51 34.14 -22.61
CA LEU A 486 -7.08 34.46 -22.76
C LEU A 486 -6.75 35.28 -24.02
N GLN A 487 -7.62 35.24 -25.03
CA GLN A 487 -7.44 35.97 -26.29
C GLN A 487 -8.45 37.09 -26.52
N ASP A 488 -9.22 37.46 -25.49
CA ASP A 488 -10.29 38.49 -25.50
C ASP A 488 -11.52 38.15 -26.36
N GLY A 489 -11.64 36.92 -26.87
CA GLY A 489 -12.83 36.46 -27.59
C GLY A 489 -14.09 36.52 -26.70
N VAL A 490 -13.92 36.24 -25.41
CA VAL A 490 -14.90 36.53 -24.35
C VAL A 490 -14.19 37.40 -23.31
N SER A 491 -14.86 38.43 -22.78
CA SER A 491 -14.25 39.28 -21.75
C SER A 491 -14.00 38.47 -20.46
N LEU A 492 -13.04 38.88 -19.63
CA LEU A 492 -12.81 38.24 -18.33
C LEU A 492 -14.08 38.25 -17.47
N GLU A 493 -14.85 39.34 -17.51
CA GLU A 493 -16.14 39.46 -16.83
C GLU A 493 -17.17 38.43 -17.35
N GLY A 494 -17.36 38.38 -18.68
CA GLY A 494 -18.27 37.43 -19.30
C GLY A 494 -17.85 35.98 -19.08
N GLY A 495 -16.54 35.72 -19.06
CA GLY A 495 -15.97 34.39 -18.80
C GLY A 495 -16.18 33.92 -17.37
N LEU A 496 -15.83 34.74 -16.38
CA LEU A 496 -16.02 34.40 -14.96
C LEU A 496 -17.49 34.27 -14.59
N ARG A 497 -18.33 35.23 -15.02
CA ARG A 497 -19.77 35.17 -14.79
C ARG A 497 -20.40 33.98 -15.52
N GLY A 498 -19.98 33.73 -16.75
CA GLY A 498 -20.37 32.57 -17.55
C GLY A 498 -20.02 31.25 -16.89
N ALA A 499 -18.80 31.10 -16.37
CA ALA A 499 -18.36 29.90 -15.66
C ALA A 499 -19.16 29.66 -14.37
N TYR A 500 -19.41 30.70 -13.57
CA TYR A 500 -20.24 30.63 -12.36
C TYR A 500 -21.67 30.20 -12.69
N LEU A 501 -22.32 30.91 -13.61
CA LEU A 501 -23.71 30.63 -13.98
C LEU A 501 -23.84 29.27 -14.67
N ARG A 502 -22.89 28.88 -15.52
CA ARG A 502 -22.86 27.54 -16.11
C ARG A 502 -22.83 26.46 -15.03
N GLY A 503 -21.95 26.61 -14.03
CA GLY A 503 -21.92 25.65 -12.93
C GLY A 503 -23.23 25.60 -12.15
N LYS A 504 -23.86 26.75 -11.89
CA LYS A 504 -25.15 26.83 -11.20
C LYS A 504 -26.29 26.19 -12.01
N LEU A 505 -26.34 26.44 -13.31
CA LEU A 505 -27.32 25.84 -14.21
C LEU A 505 -27.14 24.33 -14.31
N MET A 506 -25.89 23.85 -14.35
CA MET A 506 -25.59 22.42 -14.31
C MET A 506 -26.06 21.79 -13.00
N GLU A 507 -25.77 22.40 -11.85
CA GLU A 507 -26.24 21.94 -10.54
C GLU A 507 -27.77 21.87 -10.48
N ASN A 508 -28.45 22.96 -10.86
CA ASN A 508 -29.92 23.04 -10.86
C ASN A 508 -30.54 21.99 -11.78
N ALA A 509 -29.93 21.70 -12.94
CA ALA A 509 -30.42 20.69 -13.86
C ALA A 509 -30.46 19.29 -13.20
N PHE A 510 -29.57 19.01 -12.24
CA PHE A 510 -29.48 17.73 -11.52
C PHE A 510 -30.11 17.74 -10.12
N ASP A 511 -30.77 18.84 -9.73
CA ASP A 511 -31.53 18.92 -8.47
C ASP A 511 -32.94 18.33 -8.65
N ASP A 512 -32.99 17.03 -8.94
CA ASP A 512 -34.24 16.28 -9.18
C ASP A 512 -34.51 15.19 -8.13
N GLY A 513 -33.81 15.26 -7.00
CA GLY A 513 -33.89 14.28 -5.91
C GLY A 513 -33.11 12.98 -6.15
N LYS A 514 -32.45 12.83 -7.30
CA LYS A 514 -31.61 11.67 -7.62
C LYS A 514 -30.14 11.96 -7.33
N LYS A 515 -29.35 10.91 -7.13
CA LYS A 515 -27.88 11.01 -7.00
C LYS A 515 -27.24 10.84 -8.37
N TRP A 516 -26.53 11.85 -8.83
CA TRP A 516 -25.79 11.82 -10.11
C TRP A 516 -24.29 11.64 -9.86
N SER A 517 -23.60 11.03 -10.82
CA SER A 517 -22.16 10.78 -10.66
C SER A 517 -21.44 10.56 -12.00
N MET A 518 -20.13 10.45 -11.90
CA MET A 518 -19.23 10.15 -13.01
C MET A 518 -18.19 9.11 -12.60
N VAL A 519 -17.81 8.22 -13.52
CA VAL A 519 -16.81 7.17 -13.30
C VAL A 519 -15.77 7.20 -14.41
N ALA A 520 -14.50 7.38 -14.03
CA ALA A 520 -13.38 7.16 -14.93
C ALA A 520 -13.10 5.66 -15.08
N LEU A 521 -13.08 5.18 -16.32
CA LEU A 521 -12.75 3.82 -16.70
C LEU A 521 -11.34 3.80 -17.27
N LEU A 522 -10.42 3.10 -16.62
CA LEU A 522 -9.01 2.98 -17.03
C LEU A 522 -8.71 1.58 -17.53
N PHE A 523 -8.04 1.49 -18.68
CA PHE A 523 -7.79 0.24 -19.40
C PHE A 523 -6.57 0.37 -20.31
N ARG A 524 -6.19 -0.70 -21.02
CA ARG A 524 -5.05 -0.67 -21.95
C ARG A 524 -5.43 -0.10 -23.31
N SER A 525 -4.54 0.70 -23.92
CA SER A 525 -4.73 1.35 -25.22
C SER A 525 -5.34 0.46 -26.31
N ARG A 526 -4.88 -0.80 -26.42
CA ARG A 526 -5.36 -1.77 -27.42
C ARG A 526 -6.84 -2.16 -27.32
N ASP A 527 -7.47 -1.99 -26.16
CA ASP A 527 -8.85 -2.41 -25.90
C ASP A 527 -9.84 -1.24 -26.14
N PHE A 528 -9.34 -0.04 -26.46
CA PHE A 528 -10.10 1.22 -26.56
C PHE A 528 -11.36 1.16 -27.43
N GLU A 529 -11.23 0.79 -28.71
CA GLU A 529 -12.38 0.78 -29.63
C GLU A 529 -13.48 -0.16 -29.14
N SER A 530 -13.09 -1.35 -28.68
CA SER A 530 -14.02 -2.33 -28.15
C SER A 530 -14.70 -1.87 -26.86
N ILE A 531 -13.98 -1.17 -25.97
CA ILE A 531 -14.56 -0.63 -24.74
C ILE A 531 -15.51 0.51 -25.06
N CYS A 532 -15.15 1.44 -25.95
CA CYS A 532 -16.04 2.52 -26.39
C CYS A 532 -17.33 1.97 -26.99
N LYS A 533 -17.22 0.91 -27.82
CA LYS A 533 -18.39 0.22 -28.38
C LYS A 533 -19.24 -0.45 -27.29
N VAL A 534 -18.65 -1.29 -26.44
CA VAL A 534 -19.38 -2.00 -25.39
C VAL A 534 -20.05 -1.01 -24.42
N CYS A 535 -19.33 -0.01 -23.94
CA CYS A 535 -19.88 0.98 -23.03
C CYS A 535 -20.98 1.81 -23.69
N GLY A 536 -20.72 2.41 -24.86
CA GLY A 536 -21.66 3.34 -25.47
C GLY A 536 -22.86 2.69 -26.17
N HIS A 537 -22.66 1.55 -26.83
CA HIS A 537 -23.67 0.89 -27.65
C HIS A 537 -24.32 -0.30 -26.95
N ASP A 538 -23.53 -1.24 -26.43
CA ASP A 538 -24.08 -2.52 -25.94
C ASP A 538 -24.69 -2.38 -24.53
N ILE A 539 -24.08 -1.59 -23.65
CA ILE A 539 -24.55 -1.30 -22.29
C ILE A 539 -25.37 0.00 -22.23
N GLY A 540 -25.12 0.93 -23.16
CA GLY A 540 -25.77 2.23 -23.19
C GLY A 540 -25.34 3.16 -22.04
N LEU A 541 -24.07 3.11 -21.63
CA LEU A 541 -23.47 4.11 -20.73
C LEU A 541 -23.28 5.44 -21.49
N ASN A 542 -23.65 6.56 -20.86
CA ASN A 542 -23.31 7.88 -21.42
C ASN A 542 -21.82 8.14 -21.25
N ILE A 543 -21.08 8.20 -22.36
CA ILE A 543 -19.66 8.57 -22.36
C ILE A 543 -19.57 10.10 -22.26
N ALA A 544 -19.12 10.61 -21.13
CA ALA A 544 -18.94 12.04 -20.88
C ALA A 544 -17.64 12.58 -21.48
N ASN A 545 -16.55 11.79 -21.42
CA ASN A 545 -15.25 12.23 -21.90
C ASN A 545 -14.48 11.06 -22.53
N ILE A 546 -13.83 11.34 -23.65
CA ILE A 546 -12.80 10.50 -24.27
C ILE A 546 -11.47 11.22 -24.07
N ASN A 547 -10.79 10.89 -22.96
CA ASN A 547 -9.59 11.59 -22.51
C ASN A 547 -8.30 11.02 -23.10
N GLY A 548 -8.30 9.73 -23.47
CA GLY A 548 -7.18 9.06 -24.11
C GLY A 548 -7.53 7.62 -24.49
N TYR A 549 -6.63 6.95 -25.20
CA TYR A 549 -6.80 5.52 -25.52
C TYR A 549 -6.82 4.61 -24.29
N GLU A 550 -6.46 5.11 -23.11
CA GLU A 550 -6.43 4.36 -21.85
C GLU A 550 -7.47 4.83 -20.84
N GLN A 551 -8.28 5.84 -21.18
CA GLN A 551 -9.24 6.43 -20.26
C GLN A 551 -10.44 7.05 -20.99
N ILE A 552 -11.63 6.56 -20.61
CA ILE A 552 -12.89 7.28 -20.83
C ILE A 552 -13.54 7.61 -19.48
N VAL A 553 -14.47 8.55 -19.49
CA VAL A 553 -15.32 8.87 -18.33
C VAL A 553 -16.76 8.66 -18.75
N VAL A 554 -17.52 7.95 -17.92
CA VAL A 554 -18.97 7.76 -18.09
C VAL A 554 -19.73 8.53 -17.02
N SER A 555 -20.91 9.02 -17.33
CA SER A 555 -21.76 9.79 -16.42
C SER A 555 -23.21 9.31 -16.44
N GLY A 556 -23.96 9.59 -15.38
CA GLY A 556 -25.36 9.18 -15.28
C GLY A 556 -25.87 9.20 -13.84
N GLU A 557 -27.10 8.70 -13.67
CA GLU A 557 -27.67 8.44 -12.36
C GLU A 557 -26.86 7.33 -11.66
N ARG A 558 -26.57 7.52 -10.37
CA ARG A 558 -25.63 6.65 -9.63
C ARG A 558 -26.08 5.19 -9.60
N GLU A 559 -27.37 4.95 -9.38
CA GLU A 559 -27.94 3.59 -9.31
C GLU A 559 -27.83 2.89 -10.68
N GLU A 560 -28.22 3.60 -11.75
CA GLU A 560 -28.10 3.11 -13.12
C GLU A 560 -26.63 2.84 -13.52
N LEU A 561 -25.71 3.72 -13.13
CA LEU A 561 -24.28 3.51 -13.33
C LEU A 561 -23.79 2.25 -12.63
N VAL A 562 -24.16 2.02 -11.37
CA VAL A 562 -23.76 0.81 -10.63
C VAL A 562 -24.23 -0.46 -11.36
N GLU A 563 -25.49 -0.50 -11.79
CA GLU A 563 -26.06 -1.63 -12.53
C GLU A 563 -25.34 -1.88 -13.87
N LYS A 564 -25.16 -0.83 -14.67
CA LYS A 564 -24.48 -0.91 -15.97
C LYS A 564 -23.01 -1.28 -15.83
N LEU A 565 -22.32 -0.79 -14.79
CA LEU A 565 -20.93 -1.15 -14.50
C LEU A 565 -20.78 -2.60 -14.00
N ALA A 566 -21.78 -3.14 -13.31
CA ALA A 566 -21.83 -4.56 -12.97
C ALA A 566 -22.05 -5.44 -14.21
N THR A 567 -22.85 -4.96 -15.17
CA THR A 567 -22.99 -5.61 -16.49
C THR A 567 -21.68 -5.58 -17.27
N LEU A 568 -20.96 -4.46 -17.25
CA LEU A 568 -19.61 -4.34 -17.82
C LEU A 568 -18.65 -5.37 -17.20
N ASP A 569 -18.72 -5.61 -15.88
CA ASP A 569 -17.88 -6.62 -15.22
C ASP A 569 -18.16 -8.04 -15.70
N LYS A 570 -19.42 -8.38 -15.98
CA LYS A 570 -19.79 -9.68 -16.54
C LYS A 570 -19.22 -9.85 -17.94
N ILE A 571 -19.43 -8.87 -18.82
CA ILE A 571 -18.90 -8.85 -20.18
C ILE A 571 -17.37 -8.92 -20.18
N GLN A 572 -16.71 -8.15 -19.32
CA GLN A 572 -15.26 -8.18 -19.17
C GLN A 572 -14.75 -9.58 -18.79
N LYS A 573 -15.38 -10.26 -17.83
CA LYS A 573 -14.99 -11.62 -17.42
C LYS A 573 -15.04 -12.58 -18.62
N GLU A 574 -16.09 -12.49 -19.43
CA GLU A 574 -16.26 -13.29 -20.64
C GLU A 574 -15.20 -12.96 -21.69
N LEU A 575 -15.03 -11.69 -22.06
CA LEU A 575 -14.07 -11.25 -23.08
C LEU A 575 -12.61 -11.53 -22.69
N VAL A 576 -12.28 -11.48 -21.40
CA VAL A 576 -10.97 -11.90 -20.87
C VAL A 576 -10.78 -13.41 -20.99
N SER A 577 -11.82 -14.21 -20.72
CA SER A 577 -11.76 -15.68 -20.87
C SER A 577 -11.54 -16.09 -22.34
N LEU A 578 -12.13 -15.34 -23.27
CA LEU A 578 -11.97 -15.51 -24.71
C LEU A 578 -10.66 -14.90 -25.25
N LYS A 579 -9.81 -14.32 -24.38
CA LYS A 579 -8.57 -13.60 -24.72
C LYS A 579 -8.76 -12.42 -25.69
N GLN A 580 -9.99 -11.92 -25.81
CA GLN A 580 -10.31 -10.74 -26.61
C GLN A 580 -9.85 -9.47 -25.89
N TRP A 581 -10.05 -9.42 -24.56
CA TRP A 581 -9.49 -8.39 -23.68
C TRP A 581 -8.36 -8.96 -22.83
N LYS A 582 -7.30 -8.19 -22.64
CA LYS A 582 -6.14 -8.61 -21.82
C LYS A 582 -6.08 -7.93 -20.46
N SER A 583 -6.88 -6.90 -20.25
CA SER A 583 -6.80 -6.05 -19.06
C SER A 583 -8.14 -5.95 -18.34
N ARG A 584 -8.08 -5.86 -17.00
CA ARG A 584 -9.24 -5.49 -16.20
C ARG A 584 -9.45 -3.97 -16.32
N ILE A 585 -10.68 -3.54 -16.52
CA ILE A 585 -11.06 -2.13 -16.45
C ILE A 585 -11.06 -1.72 -14.99
N ARG A 586 -10.20 -0.77 -14.63
CA ARG A 586 -10.21 -0.15 -13.31
C ARG A 586 -11.24 0.98 -13.34
N LYS A 587 -12.20 0.92 -12.41
CA LYS A 587 -13.24 1.94 -12.24
C LYS A 587 -12.85 2.88 -11.12
N VAL A 588 -13.06 4.18 -11.33
CA VAL A 588 -12.72 5.20 -10.35
C VAL A 588 -13.84 6.24 -10.32
N TRP A 589 -14.55 6.30 -9.20
CA TRP A 589 -15.62 7.27 -8.97
C TRP A 589 -15.03 8.68 -8.83
N LEU A 590 -15.62 9.63 -9.54
CA LEU A 590 -15.25 11.04 -9.42
C LEU A 590 -16.09 11.69 -8.32
N GLN A 591 -15.48 12.54 -7.49
CA GLN A 591 -16.20 13.26 -6.43
C GLN A 591 -16.92 14.46 -7.06
N THR A 592 -18.00 14.18 -7.76
CA THR A 592 -18.90 15.18 -8.33
C THR A 592 -20.33 14.70 -8.12
N GLU A 593 -21.21 15.65 -7.83
CA GLU A 593 -22.65 15.40 -7.61
C GLU A 593 -23.47 15.62 -8.89
N ILE A 594 -22.80 15.92 -10.00
CA ILE A 594 -23.42 16.15 -11.30
C ILE A 594 -22.93 15.15 -12.34
N ALA A 595 -23.76 14.85 -13.33
CA ALA A 595 -23.35 14.11 -14.52
C ALA A 595 -22.97 15.09 -15.64
N ALA A 596 -21.75 15.62 -15.62
CA ALA A 596 -21.29 16.52 -16.68
C ALA A 596 -21.31 15.82 -18.05
N HIS A 597 -21.50 16.60 -19.12
CA HIS A 597 -21.57 16.09 -20.50
C HIS A 597 -22.65 15.03 -20.73
N HIS A 598 -23.74 15.10 -19.95
CA HIS A 598 -24.91 14.25 -20.06
C HIS A 598 -26.03 14.97 -20.84
N PRO A 599 -26.85 14.27 -21.64
CA PRO A 599 -27.95 14.86 -22.42
C PRO A 599 -28.94 15.68 -21.58
N LYS A 600 -29.05 15.39 -20.28
CA LYS A 600 -29.88 16.17 -19.34
C LYS A 600 -29.50 17.66 -19.29
N LEU A 601 -28.26 18.02 -19.65
CA LEU A 601 -27.79 19.39 -19.77
C LEU A 601 -28.20 20.09 -21.09
N ASP A 602 -29.00 19.45 -21.95
CA ASP A 602 -29.56 20.12 -23.13
C ASP A 602 -30.44 21.32 -22.74
N CYS A 603 -31.13 21.25 -21.58
CA CYS A 603 -32.05 22.29 -21.13
C CYS A 603 -31.38 23.64 -20.82
N ILE A 604 -30.08 23.66 -20.53
CA ILE A 604 -29.38 24.89 -20.11
C ILE A 604 -28.75 25.65 -21.27
N LYS A 605 -28.79 25.11 -22.50
CA LYS A 605 -28.04 25.67 -23.64
C LYS A 605 -28.48 27.07 -24.05
N GLU A 606 -29.78 27.33 -24.08
CA GLU A 606 -30.29 28.66 -24.46
C GLU A 606 -29.86 29.72 -23.44
N GLU A 607 -29.99 29.42 -22.15
CA GLU A 607 -29.53 30.31 -21.08
C GLU A 607 -28.02 30.56 -21.16
N LEU A 608 -27.22 29.52 -21.47
CA LEU A 608 -25.78 29.70 -21.69
C LEU A 608 -25.46 30.62 -22.88
N ARG A 609 -26.24 30.56 -23.98
CA ARG A 609 -26.07 31.46 -25.14
C ARG A 609 -26.41 32.90 -24.78
N GLU A 610 -27.32 33.12 -23.84
CA GLU A 610 -27.65 34.46 -23.33
C GLU A 610 -26.55 35.02 -22.43
N ILE A 611 -25.84 34.17 -21.70
CA ILE A 611 -24.82 34.60 -20.74
C ILE A 611 -23.45 34.81 -21.40
N ILE A 612 -22.99 33.87 -22.23
CA ILE A 612 -21.64 33.90 -22.81
C ILE A 612 -21.69 34.60 -24.17
N LYS A 613 -21.21 35.84 -24.20
CA LYS A 613 -21.24 36.70 -25.39
C LYS A 613 -19.84 36.91 -25.97
N VAL A 614 -19.81 37.06 -27.29
CA VAL A 614 -18.63 37.51 -28.03
C VAL A 614 -18.25 38.90 -27.55
N ASN A 615 -16.97 39.06 -27.23
CA ASN A 615 -16.32 40.34 -26.99
C ASN A 615 -15.50 40.76 -28.22
N ASP A 616 -14.59 39.89 -28.67
CA ASP A 616 -13.89 40.04 -29.96
C ASP A 616 -14.38 38.98 -30.95
N PRO A 617 -14.94 39.36 -32.12
CA PRO A 617 -15.44 38.40 -33.09
C PRO A 617 -14.33 37.58 -33.78
N GLU A 618 -13.07 38.06 -33.79
CA GLU A 618 -11.96 37.37 -34.45
C GLU A 618 -11.03 36.69 -33.44
N LEU A 619 -10.80 35.38 -33.63
CA LEU A 619 -9.81 34.64 -32.86
C LEU A 619 -8.40 35.05 -33.28
N LYS A 620 -7.57 35.36 -32.28
CA LYS A 620 -6.13 35.65 -32.46
C LYS A 620 -5.34 34.36 -32.67
N VAL A 621 -5.74 33.29 -31.97
CA VAL A 621 -5.15 31.96 -32.11
C VAL A 621 -6.26 30.92 -32.33
N PRO A 622 -6.14 30.04 -33.34
CA PRO A 622 -7.10 28.98 -33.59
C PRO A 622 -7.37 28.11 -32.35
N ILE A 623 -8.63 27.74 -32.13
CA ILE A 623 -9.03 26.84 -31.05
C ILE A 623 -9.41 25.47 -31.61
N VAL A 624 -8.94 24.41 -30.95
CA VAL A 624 -9.38 23.02 -31.23
C VAL A 624 -10.56 22.68 -30.31
N CYS A 625 -11.74 22.51 -30.88
CA CYS A 625 -12.98 22.40 -30.12
C CYS A 625 -13.24 20.98 -29.57
N ASN A 626 -13.62 20.90 -28.30
CA ASN A 626 -13.88 19.64 -27.60
C ASN A 626 -15.05 18.82 -28.18
N LEU A 627 -15.98 19.47 -28.90
CA LEU A 627 -17.17 18.80 -29.44
C LEU A 627 -16.82 17.72 -30.46
N ASN A 628 -15.83 17.98 -31.31
CA ASN A 628 -15.53 17.15 -32.49
C ASN A 628 -14.03 17.04 -32.82
N GLY A 629 -13.17 17.80 -32.13
CA GLY A 629 -11.74 17.86 -32.42
C GLY A 629 -11.38 18.77 -33.60
N LEU A 630 -12.34 19.50 -34.19
CA LEU A 630 -12.07 20.36 -35.33
C LEU A 630 -11.50 21.71 -34.89
N VAL A 631 -10.66 22.29 -35.76
CA VAL A 631 -10.08 23.63 -35.59
C VAL A 631 -11.09 24.70 -36.02
N VAL A 632 -11.24 25.73 -35.20
CA VAL A 632 -11.89 26.99 -35.58
C VAL A 632 -10.80 28.06 -35.67
N GLU A 633 -10.55 28.57 -36.88
CA GLU A 633 -9.41 29.46 -37.10
C GLU A 633 -9.66 30.91 -36.65
N LYS A 634 -10.83 31.47 -36.97
CA LYS A 634 -11.08 32.92 -36.80
C LYS A 634 -12.39 33.29 -36.12
N ASN A 635 -13.36 32.39 -36.02
CA ASN A 635 -14.73 32.78 -35.61
C ASN A 635 -14.99 32.48 -34.13
N THR A 636 -14.98 33.51 -33.30
CA THR A 636 -15.22 33.39 -31.85
C THR A 636 -16.61 32.83 -31.54
N GLN A 637 -17.66 33.29 -32.22
CA GLN A 637 -19.03 32.80 -32.00
C GLN A 637 -19.13 31.30 -32.25
N ARG A 638 -18.44 30.79 -33.28
CA ARG A 638 -18.43 29.37 -33.60
C ARG A 638 -17.82 28.51 -32.48
N VAL A 639 -16.79 29.01 -31.79
CA VAL A 639 -16.21 28.33 -30.63
C VAL A 639 -17.19 28.37 -29.45
N ILE A 640 -17.83 29.51 -29.19
CA ILE A 640 -18.85 29.63 -28.14
C ILE A 640 -20.00 28.63 -28.39
N ASP A 641 -20.48 28.53 -29.63
CA ASP A 641 -21.54 27.58 -30.00
C ASP A 641 -21.09 26.13 -29.75
N ASN A 642 -19.87 25.77 -30.15
CA ASN A 642 -19.31 24.45 -29.91
C ASN A 642 -19.15 24.15 -28.41
N PHE A 643 -18.70 25.12 -27.61
CA PHE A 643 -18.56 25.02 -26.15
C PHE A 643 -19.92 24.82 -25.45
N ILE A 644 -20.96 25.48 -25.93
CA ILE A 644 -22.33 25.30 -25.40
C ILE A 644 -22.86 23.94 -25.80
N GLU A 645 -22.69 23.52 -27.06
CA GLU A 645 -23.13 22.21 -27.52
C GLU A 645 -22.46 21.05 -26.77
N VAL A 646 -21.14 21.12 -26.56
CA VAL A 646 -20.40 20.08 -25.85
C VAL A 646 -20.81 19.95 -24.39
N THR A 647 -21.51 20.93 -23.79
CA THR A 647 -22.00 20.82 -22.40
C THR A 647 -22.93 19.62 -22.19
N SER A 648 -23.61 19.15 -23.24
CA SER A 648 -24.51 17.98 -23.24
C SER A 648 -23.96 16.76 -24.01
N LYS A 649 -22.76 16.87 -24.59
CA LYS A 649 -22.16 15.89 -25.50
C LYS A 649 -20.77 15.47 -24.99
N PRO A 650 -20.25 14.31 -25.43
CA PRO A 650 -18.95 13.85 -24.99
C PRO A 650 -17.82 14.80 -25.38
N VAL A 651 -16.91 15.10 -24.45
CA VAL A 651 -15.64 15.79 -24.75
C VAL A 651 -14.72 14.85 -25.53
N GLN A 652 -14.33 15.24 -26.73
CA GLN A 652 -13.46 14.50 -27.66
C GLN A 652 -11.99 14.90 -27.50
N PHE A 653 -11.46 14.90 -26.27
CA PHE A 653 -10.10 15.41 -26.00
C PHE A 653 -9.02 14.66 -26.79
N THR A 654 -9.14 13.34 -26.92
CA THR A 654 -8.22 12.53 -27.75
C THR A 654 -8.19 12.99 -29.21
N LYS A 655 -9.35 13.32 -29.81
CA LYS A 655 -9.42 13.84 -31.18
C LYS A 655 -8.81 15.22 -31.32
N CYS A 656 -8.96 16.06 -30.29
CA CYS A 656 -8.28 17.36 -30.27
C CYS A 656 -6.76 17.17 -30.32
N MET A 657 -6.23 16.24 -29.52
CA MET A 657 -4.81 15.92 -29.51
C MET A 657 -4.32 15.31 -30.84
N GLU A 658 -5.10 14.41 -31.45
CA GLU A 658 -4.82 13.87 -32.79
C GLU A 658 -4.77 14.97 -33.86
N THR A 659 -5.67 15.95 -33.77
CA THR A 659 -5.73 17.08 -34.70
C THR A 659 -4.48 17.94 -34.60
N ILE A 660 -4.03 18.25 -33.38
CA ILE A 660 -2.78 18.99 -33.15
C ILE A 660 -1.58 18.21 -33.68
N ALA A 661 -1.47 16.92 -33.37
CA ALA A 661 -0.38 16.07 -33.83
C ALA A 661 -0.39 15.81 -35.36
N GLY A 662 -1.56 15.98 -36.00
CA GLY A 662 -1.70 15.86 -37.45
C GLY A 662 -1.49 17.16 -38.22
N ALA A 663 -1.44 18.32 -37.55
CA ALA A 663 -1.47 19.63 -38.18
C ALA A 663 -0.15 20.04 -38.87
N SER A 664 1.00 19.50 -38.45
CA SER A 664 2.29 19.82 -39.07
C SER A 664 3.29 18.66 -38.94
N LYS A 665 4.31 18.63 -39.81
CA LYS A 665 5.40 17.66 -39.72
C LYS A 665 6.45 18.20 -38.74
N GLY A 666 6.67 17.54 -37.60
CA GLY A 666 7.71 17.93 -36.66
C GLY A 666 7.44 17.46 -35.24
N LYS A 667 8.18 18.03 -34.28
CA LYS A 667 7.88 17.86 -32.86
C LYS A 667 6.87 18.92 -32.41
N HIS A 668 5.87 18.50 -31.67
CA HIS A 668 4.84 19.36 -31.10
C HIS A 668 5.06 19.55 -29.60
N SER A 669 5.19 20.80 -29.16
CA SER A 669 5.29 21.15 -27.74
C SER A 669 3.90 21.45 -27.17
N LEU A 670 3.48 20.68 -26.18
CA LEU A 670 2.20 20.85 -25.50
C LEU A 670 2.44 21.63 -24.21
N LEU A 671 2.10 22.91 -24.22
CA LEU A 671 2.42 23.85 -23.15
C LEU A 671 1.22 23.98 -22.20
N ASN A 672 1.34 23.47 -20.97
CA ASN A 672 0.23 23.40 -20.03
C ASN A 672 0.35 24.46 -18.94
N VAL A 673 -0.65 25.33 -18.84
CA VAL A 673 -0.80 26.34 -17.76
C VAL A 673 -1.59 25.82 -16.54
N SER A 674 -1.92 24.52 -16.55
CA SER A 674 -2.63 23.83 -15.46
C SER A 674 -2.14 22.39 -15.29
N ASP A 675 -2.19 21.90 -14.05
CA ASP A 675 -1.78 20.55 -13.67
C ASP A 675 -2.72 19.44 -14.19
N VAL A 676 -4.00 19.77 -14.43
CA VAL A 676 -5.02 18.82 -14.88
C VAL A 676 -4.82 18.48 -16.35
N THR A 677 -4.66 19.48 -17.20
CA THR A 677 -4.40 19.27 -18.63
C THR A 677 -3.03 18.62 -18.85
N TYR A 678 -2.02 18.98 -18.05
CA TYR A 678 -0.70 18.34 -18.12
C TYR A 678 -0.76 16.82 -17.93
N GLY A 679 -1.56 16.32 -16.99
CA GLY A 679 -1.71 14.87 -16.79
C GLY A 679 -2.28 14.14 -18.00
N LEU A 680 -3.20 14.77 -18.75
CA LEU A 680 -3.79 14.20 -19.96
C LEU A 680 -2.84 14.29 -21.15
N THR A 681 -2.23 15.46 -21.37
CA THR A 681 -1.31 15.70 -22.48
C THR A 681 -0.02 14.90 -22.32
N ASN A 682 0.51 14.76 -21.11
CA ASN A 682 1.71 13.96 -20.84
C ASN A 682 1.51 12.48 -21.17
N LYS A 683 0.35 11.91 -20.80
CA LYS A 683 0.01 10.52 -21.20
C LYS A 683 -0.11 10.37 -22.70
N PHE A 684 -0.67 11.36 -23.40
CA PHE A 684 -0.73 11.34 -24.85
C PHE A 684 0.67 11.37 -25.47
N SER A 685 1.57 12.24 -24.98
CA SER A 685 2.96 12.29 -25.46
C SER A 685 3.76 11.03 -25.14
N GLU A 686 3.50 10.32 -24.04
CA GLU A 686 4.16 9.04 -23.73
C GLU A 686 3.89 7.96 -24.80
N SER A 687 2.80 8.10 -25.57
CA SER A 687 2.44 7.20 -26.66
C SER A 687 2.97 7.62 -28.04
N ARG A 688 3.67 8.76 -28.13
CA ARG A 688 4.09 9.36 -29.40
C ARG A 688 5.44 10.09 -29.30
N ASP A 689 6.39 9.72 -30.17
CA ASP A 689 7.74 10.33 -30.20
C ASP A 689 7.77 11.77 -30.75
N ASP A 690 6.69 12.21 -31.40
CA ASP A 690 6.56 13.53 -32.02
C ASP A 690 5.90 14.57 -31.11
N CYS A 691 5.51 14.22 -29.89
CA CYS A 691 4.87 15.14 -28.94
C CYS A 691 5.68 15.22 -27.65
N VAL A 692 5.86 16.42 -27.10
CA VAL A 692 6.47 16.63 -25.78
C VAL A 692 5.55 17.52 -24.95
N SER A 693 5.17 17.06 -23.76
CA SER A 693 4.33 17.82 -22.85
C SER A 693 5.13 18.50 -21.77
N TYR A 694 4.90 19.80 -21.59
CA TYR A 694 5.53 20.63 -20.56
C TYR A 694 4.49 21.15 -19.58
N ASN A 695 4.80 21.08 -18.29
CA ASN A 695 4.06 21.76 -17.26
C ASN A 695 4.66 23.14 -17.00
N LEU A 696 4.08 24.21 -17.54
CA LEU A 696 4.63 25.56 -17.39
C LEU A 696 4.64 26.06 -15.94
N LEU A 697 3.92 25.41 -15.02
CA LEU A 697 4.01 25.75 -13.60
C LEU A 697 5.34 25.33 -12.97
N ASN A 698 6.06 24.38 -13.58
CA ASN A 698 7.28 23.78 -13.02
C ASN A 698 8.46 23.76 -14.00
N GLU A 699 8.20 23.77 -15.31
CA GLU A 699 9.17 23.46 -16.37
C GLU A 699 9.31 24.60 -17.39
N ILE A 700 8.84 25.81 -17.06
CA ILE A 700 8.78 26.93 -18.01
C ILE A 700 10.14 27.25 -18.65
N GLU A 701 11.24 27.23 -17.89
CA GLU A 701 12.59 27.48 -18.43
C GLU A 701 13.06 26.38 -19.40
N THR A 702 12.55 25.16 -19.28
CA THR A 702 12.86 24.05 -20.19
C THR A 702 11.93 24.03 -21.40
N ALA A 703 10.74 24.61 -21.25
CA ALA A 703 9.70 24.63 -22.27
C ALA A 703 9.87 25.78 -23.27
N LEU A 704 10.34 26.94 -22.81
CA LEU A 704 10.69 28.12 -23.61
C LEU A 704 12.09 27.99 -24.20
#